data_AF-A0AAD1Y553-F1
#
_entry.id   AF-A0AAD1Y553-F1
#
_cell.length_a   1.000
_cell.length_b   1.000
_cell.length_c   1.000
_cell.angle_alpha   90.00
_cell.angle_beta   90.00
_cell.angle_gamma   90.00
#
_symmetry.space_group_name_H-M   'P 1'
#
loop_
_entity.id
_entity.type
_entity.pdbx_description
1 polymer ?
#
loop_
_entity_poly.entity_id
_entity_poly.type
_entity_poly.pdbx_seq_one_letter_code
_entity_poly.pdbx_strand_id
1 'polypeptide(L)'
;MEADQERYLEEAVTVVREQAYFMKQNLDQNSLREALKHSSNMLQELRTDLLSPRNYFSLYMTVFDELIFLESHFLEERKNGRKMADLYESVQHASHIIPRLYLMITVGSAYIKTKEAKASYVLKDLLDMVKGVQHPIRGLFLRFYMLKTMKDLLPDRDNEFEDDENDVTDSIEFILRNFKEMNRLWIRLQYMSSQKDDYKKEEEREELKTTVGENIERLRNLEGLTADLYQKQVLPNILETLIVCEDVMSHQFLIECVINSFPDEYHLLTLQPLLEGISKLHKDVDIKTTIITLLDRLSEVAGTSEVSIFKVVQKYVEEVFIRFNSKIESNLVIQVSLLNFAIKCYPGELEYINSILESSVNLIKKSRLEKLSPESMRLLVKLLSIPLDTLSLKILEMPQYPQLLKYMAYGGRRTVSLRIVKAVFKSKRKLDNQDIINQLLSFIEPLLKDDEEMEEEPESYEFEEEQQSVSKLIHLIYNEDLDVYYELLQLIKKEITQGGEKRMRYTLPSFIFNLFKYIYLLDDCISLNSKAEAGSPTDVYEEEVEDLGPIPKLPSVTIPKVFNQINELLQEITTPYPDITLRLYCQAAQVIDRVYNKEEQLEEFAYDFISDSLTVFQDELSDSDEKLRAIKLIVSTLSHLECFDQQNYETLSDNAAQYCNKLLKKPDQCDSLIVASHMFVHKKYENGESLRKCFARCLKIANSAMKDPENLSLLIRILNKYINYFMTGVEQITAGDINKLIELINEHIKQITEDGKRDKVKACIKFFENTIEALRKKKKENQATFENIIVE
;
A
#
# COMPACT_ATOMS: atom_id res chain seq x y z
N MET A 1 22.35 47.34 -5.02
CA MET A 1 22.98 46.08 -5.46
C MET A 1 22.26 45.51 -6.67
N GLU A 2 21.04 44.98 -6.60
CA GLU A 2 20.33 44.48 -7.81
C GLU A 2 20.03 45.59 -8.83
N ALA A 3 19.53 46.75 -8.39
CA ALA A 3 19.28 47.89 -9.29
C ALA A 3 20.55 48.44 -9.97
N ASP A 4 21.71 48.31 -9.32
CA ASP A 4 23.00 48.72 -9.90
C ASP A 4 23.48 47.68 -10.92
N GLN A 5 23.24 46.39 -10.64
CA GLN A 5 23.54 45.28 -11.55
C GLN A 5 22.72 45.32 -12.83
N GLU A 6 21.42 45.64 -12.72
CA GLU A 6 20.54 45.83 -13.89
C GLU A 6 21.01 47.02 -14.74
N ARG A 7 21.38 48.13 -14.10
CA ARG A 7 21.90 49.30 -14.81
C ARG A 7 23.20 48.99 -15.57
N TYR A 8 24.15 48.30 -14.93
CA TYR A 8 25.38 47.88 -15.59
C TYR A 8 25.13 46.90 -16.74
N LEU A 9 24.15 46.01 -16.60
CA LEU A 9 23.75 45.10 -17.66
C LEU A 9 23.15 45.86 -18.85
N GLU A 10 22.23 46.80 -18.61
CA GLU A 10 21.59 47.60 -19.66
C GLU A 10 22.61 48.47 -20.42
N GLU A 11 23.54 49.09 -19.71
CA GLU A 11 24.65 49.86 -20.30
C GLU A 11 25.49 48.96 -21.22
N ALA A 12 25.91 47.78 -20.74
CA ALA A 12 26.71 46.83 -21.53
C ALA A 12 25.96 46.27 -22.73
N VAL A 13 24.69 45.87 -22.57
CA VAL A 13 23.85 45.34 -23.66
C VAL A 13 23.60 46.40 -24.73
N THR A 14 23.42 47.66 -24.34
CA THR A 14 23.25 48.77 -25.29
C THR A 14 24.50 48.94 -26.14
N VAL A 15 25.69 48.94 -25.52
CA VAL A 15 26.97 49.01 -26.25
C VAL A 15 27.14 47.81 -27.17
N VAL A 16 26.82 46.59 -26.71
CA VAL A 16 26.88 45.38 -27.55
C VAL A 16 25.98 45.51 -28.77
N ARG A 17 24.73 45.96 -28.60
CA ARG A 17 23.79 46.15 -29.72
C ARG A 17 24.24 47.22 -30.71
N GLU A 18 24.77 48.34 -30.21
CA GLU A 18 25.34 49.39 -31.05
C GLU A 18 26.53 48.89 -31.86
N GLN A 19 27.49 48.23 -31.22
CA GLN A 19 28.66 47.68 -31.92
C GLN A 19 28.28 46.54 -32.87
N ALA A 20 27.31 45.69 -32.51
CA ALA A 20 26.78 44.65 -33.40
C ALA A 20 26.08 45.23 -34.63
N TYR A 21 25.35 46.34 -34.49
CA TYR A 21 24.74 47.04 -35.62
C TYR A 21 25.81 47.55 -36.60
N PHE A 22 26.84 48.23 -36.10
CA PHE A 22 27.96 48.69 -36.93
C PHE A 22 28.77 47.54 -37.51
N MET A 23 28.91 46.42 -36.79
CA MET A 23 29.51 45.20 -37.31
C MET A 23 28.73 44.70 -38.53
N LYS A 24 27.43 44.47 -38.41
CA LYS A 24 26.57 43.99 -39.50
C LYS A 24 26.60 44.92 -40.71
N GLN A 25 26.48 46.22 -40.49
CA GLN A 25 26.54 47.22 -41.56
C GLN A 25 27.87 47.17 -42.33
N ASN A 26 28.99 46.98 -41.63
CA ASN A 26 30.31 46.88 -42.26
C ASN A 26 30.55 45.53 -42.95
N LEU A 27 29.93 44.45 -42.46
CA LEU A 27 29.93 43.15 -43.14
C LEU A 27 29.17 43.24 -44.48
N ASP A 28 28.01 43.90 -44.50
CA ASP A 28 27.25 44.15 -45.75
C ASP A 28 28.04 44.98 -46.77
N GLN A 29 28.91 45.88 -46.27
CA GLN A 29 29.80 46.71 -47.09
C GLN A 29 31.11 46.01 -47.51
N ASN A 30 31.30 44.72 -47.16
CA ASN A 30 32.52 43.93 -47.37
C ASN A 30 33.79 44.48 -46.66
N SER A 31 33.61 45.35 -45.66
CA SER A 31 34.70 45.96 -44.87
C SER A 31 35.05 45.08 -43.66
N LEU A 32 35.66 43.92 -43.91
CA LEU A 32 35.93 42.92 -42.86
C LEU A 32 36.83 43.44 -41.73
N ARG A 33 37.82 44.28 -42.04
CA ARG A 33 38.74 44.83 -41.02
C ARG A 33 38.01 45.74 -40.02
N GLU A 34 37.07 46.52 -40.51
CA GLU A 34 36.26 47.43 -39.68
C GLU A 34 35.22 46.63 -38.91
N ALA A 35 34.60 45.63 -39.55
CA ALA A 35 33.70 44.70 -38.88
C ALA A 35 34.40 43.98 -37.71
N LEU A 36 35.60 43.41 -37.91
CA LEU A 36 36.38 42.76 -36.84
C LEU A 36 36.77 43.73 -35.71
N LYS A 37 36.98 45.01 -36.02
CA LYS A 37 37.23 46.04 -35.00
C LYS A 37 35.98 46.27 -34.15
N HIS A 38 34.80 46.37 -34.78
CA HIS A 38 33.53 46.48 -34.07
C HIS A 38 33.19 45.20 -33.28
N SER A 39 33.43 44.01 -33.84
CA SER A 39 33.33 42.74 -33.11
C SER A 39 34.26 42.69 -31.91
N SER A 40 35.50 43.16 -32.07
CA SER A 40 36.46 43.21 -30.96
C SER A 40 36.07 44.22 -29.88
N ASN A 41 35.40 45.32 -30.23
CA ASN A 41 34.88 46.29 -29.27
C ASN A 41 33.65 45.72 -28.54
N MET A 42 32.74 45.06 -29.25
CA MET A 42 31.62 44.32 -28.67
C MET A 42 32.10 43.30 -27.63
N LEU A 43 33.11 42.50 -27.98
CA LEU A 43 33.68 41.47 -27.09
C LEU A 43 34.48 42.04 -25.91
N GLN A 44 34.82 43.34 -25.89
CA GLN A 44 35.45 43.95 -24.74
C GLN A 44 34.50 44.05 -23.55
N GLU A 45 33.18 44.13 -23.76
CA GLU A 45 32.19 44.18 -22.69
C GLU A 45 32.18 42.88 -21.86
N LEU A 46 32.54 41.73 -22.46
CA LEU A 46 32.71 40.46 -21.75
C LEU A 46 33.91 40.46 -20.78
N ARG A 47 34.73 41.52 -20.76
CA ARG A 47 35.82 41.73 -19.80
C ARG A 47 35.37 42.48 -18.55
N THR A 48 34.09 42.68 -18.32
CA THR A 48 33.61 43.24 -17.05
C THR A 48 33.81 42.23 -15.90
N ASP A 49 34.12 42.73 -14.71
CA ASP A 49 34.10 41.98 -13.43
C ASP A 49 32.92 42.42 -12.54
N LEU A 50 32.12 43.38 -13.03
CA LEU A 50 31.10 44.04 -12.22
C LEU A 50 29.77 43.27 -12.20
N LEU A 51 29.55 42.34 -13.13
CA LEU A 51 28.29 41.64 -13.29
C LEU A 51 28.26 40.34 -12.48
N SER A 52 27.11 40.03 -11.88
CA SER A 52 26.81 38.70 -11.35
C SER A 52 26.79 37.64 -12.46
N PRO A 53 27.03 36.34 -12.17
CA PRO A 53 27.01 35.27 -13.15
C PRO A 53 25.74 35.21 -13.99
N ARG A 54 24.56 35.38 -13.39
CA ARG A 54 23.27 35.45 -14.10
C ARG A 54 23.20 36.59 -15.11
N ASN A 55 23.63 37.79 -14.73
CA ASN A 55 23.61 38.94 -15.63
C ASN A 55 24.71 38.83 -16.69
N TYR A 56 25.87 38.29 -16.32
CA TYR A 56 26.93 37.95 -17.26
C TYR A 56 26.45 36.92 -18.28
N PHE A 57 25.65 35.92 -17.88
CA PHE A 57 25.04 34.94 -18.78
C PHE A 57 24.07 35.61 -19.79
N SER A 58 23.26 36.56 -19.33
CA SER A 58 22.37 37.34 -20.21
C SER A 58 23.15 38.16 -21.25
N LEU A 59 24.21 38.85 -20.81
CA LEU A 59 25.13 39.56 -21.70
C LEU A 59 25.82 38.59 -22.67
N TYR A 60 26.31 37.46 -22.16
CA TYR A 60 26.92 36.39 -22.94
C TYR A 60 25.99 35.87 -24.03
N MET A 61 24.72 35.60 -23.73
CA MET A 61 23.75 35.13 -24.72
C MET A 61 23.50 36.16 -25.82
N THR A 62 23.42 37.45 -25.47
CA THR A 62 23.30 38.52 -26.47
C THR A 62 24.52 38.55 -27.39
N VAL A 63 25.73 38.42 -26.85
CA VAL A 63 26.96 38.38 -27.66
C VAL A 63 27.06 37.08 -28.46
N PHE A 64 26.59 35.96 -27.90
CA PHE A 64 26.60 34.65 -28.54
C PHE A 64 25.82 34.64 -29.85
N ASP A 65 24.61 35.20 -29.84
CA ASP A 65 23.76 35.31 -31.04
C ASP A 65 24.44 36.14 -32.14
N GLU A 66 25.12 37.21 -31.76
CA GLU A 66 25.86 38.07 -32.69
C GLU A 66 27.11 37.38 -33.27
N LEU A 67 27.77 36.53 -32.48
CA LEU A 67 28.90 35.72 -32.97
C LEU A 67 28.48 34.60 -33.91
N ILE A 68 27.29 34.00 -33.74
CA ILE A 68 26.74 33.02 -34.69
C ILE A 68 26.50 33.67 -36.06
N PHE A 69 25.98 34.90 -36.06
CA PHE A 69 25.84 35.68 -37.29
C PHE A 69 27.20 35.90 -37.97
N LEU A 70 28.21 36.29 -37.20
CA LEU A 70 29.57 36.48 -37.69
C LEU A 70 30.19 35.20 -38.27
N GLU A 71 29.99 34.05 -37.61
CA GLU A 71 30.42 32.74 -38.10
C GLU A 71 29.79 32.40 -39.46
N SER A 72 28.48 32.61 -39.58
CA SER A 72 27.74 32.37 -40.84
C SER A 72 28.30 33.21 -41.98
N HIS A 73 28.65 34.46 -41.70
CA HIS A 73 29.26 35.35 -42.69
C HIS A 73 30.70 34.92 -43.06
N PHE A 74 31.50 34.39 -42.14
CA PHE A 74 32.82 33.85 -42.48
C PHE A 74 32.74 32.66 -43.44
N LEU A 75 31.69 31.82 -43.34
CA LEU A 75 31.44 30.74 -44.28
C LEU A 75 31.07 31.27 -45.68
N GLU A 76 30.37 32.40 -45.77
CA GLU A 76 30.05 33.07 -47.05
C GLU A 76 31.28 33.72 -47.67
N GLU A 77 32.13 34.38 -46.87
CA GLU A 77 33.38 35.00 -47.32
C GLU A 77 34.38 33.97 -47.89
N ARG A 78 34.29 32.71 -47.45
CA ARG A 78 35.03 31.61 -48.11
C ARG A 78 34.58 31.40 -49.55
N LYS A 79 33.26 31.42 -49.81
CA LYS A 79 32.71 31.32 -51.17
C LYS A 79 33.19 32.48 -52.05
N ASN A 80 33.49 33.62 -51.45
CA ASN A 80 34.07 34.80 -52.10
C ASN A 80 35.60 34.71 -52.34
N GLY A 81 36.24 33.57 -52.00
CA GLY A 81 37.61 33.25 -52.41
C GLY A 81 38.73 33.61 -51.43
N ARG A 82 38.41 34.04 -50.19
CA ARG A 82 39.43 34.30 -49.16
C ARG A 82 39.90 33.01 -48.48
N LYS A 83 41.18 32.95 -48.09
CA LYS A 83 41.74 31.84 -47.31
C LYS A 83 41.40 32.02 -45.83
N MET A 84 40.91 30.97 -45.18
CA MET A 84 40.58 31.01 -43.76
C MET A 84 41.82 31.05 -42.87
N ALA A 85 42.97 30.53 -43.35
CA ALA A 85 44.26 30.63 -42.66
C ALA A 85 44.68 32.09 -42.36
N ASP A 86 44.55 32.98 -43.35
CA ASP A 86 44.88 34.40 -43.20
C ASP A 86 43.91 35.09 -42.23
N LEU A 87 42.64 34.66 -42.21
CA LEU A 87 41.65 35.15 -41.24
C LEU A 87 41.97 34.68 -39.83
N TYR A 88 42.36 33.42 -39.67
CA TYR A 88 42.74 32.84 -38.38
C TYR A 88 43.98 33.54 -37.78
N GLU A 89 44.94 33.94 -38.61
CA GLU A 89 46.06 34.80 -38.17
C GLU A 89 45.60 36.24 -37.88
N SER A 90 44.73 36.81 -38.73
CA SER A 90 44.30 38.20 -38.57
C SER A 90 43.56 38.48 -37.26
N VAL A 91 42.72 37.54 -36.80
CA VAL A 91 41.97 37.67 -35.54
C VAL A 91 42.88 37.56 -34.31
N GLN A 92 44.06 36.94 -34.44
CA GLN A 92 45.05 36.88 -33.36
C GLN A 92 45.68 38.24 -33.05
N HIS A 93 45.64 39.20 -33.97
CA HIS A 93 46.12 40.55 -33.74
C HIS A 93 45.23 41.38 -32.81
N ALA A 94 44.07 40.88 -32.38
CA ALA A 94 43.23 41.60 -31.42
C ALA A 94 44.01 41.85 -30.11
N SER A 95 43.99 43.09 -29.61
CA SER A 95 44.85 43.53 -28.49
C SER A 95 44.55 42.82 -27.17
N HIS A 96 43.30 42.41 -26.95
CA HIS A 96 42.85 41.80 -25.70
C HIS A 96 42.53 40.30 -25.87
N ILE A 97 42.89 39.50 -24.87
CA ILE A 97 42.79 38.04 -24.92
C ILE A 97 41.36 37.52 -25.09
N ILE A 98 40.37 38.13 -24.43
CA ILE A 98 38.97 37.68 -24.51
C ILE A 98 38.42 37.85 -25.93
N PRO A 99 38.41 39.07 -26.52
CA PRO A 99 38.04 39.23 -27.94
C PRO A 99 38.81 38.33 -28.88
N ARG A 100 40.13 38.18 -28.67
CA ARG A 100 40.99 37.35 -29.50
C ARG A 100 40.51 35.90 -29.54
N LEU A 101 40.28 35.30 -28.36
CA LEU A 101 39.93 33.88 -28.27
C LEU A 101 38.51 33.61 -28.78
N TYR A 102 37.53 34.48 -28.52
CA TYR A 102 36.18 34.33 -29.09
C TYR A 102 36.20 34.40 -30.62
N LEU A 103 36.93 35.36 -31.20
CA LEU A 103 37.09 35.45 -32.66
C LEU A 103 37.91 34.29 -33.24
N MET A 104 38.89 33.80 -32.51
CA MET A 104 39.69 32.64 -32.94
C MET A 104 38.87 31.35 -32.91
N ILE A 105 37.94 31.20 -31.96
CA ILE A 105 37.01 30.06 -31.92
C ILE A 105 35.99 30.15 -33.07
N THR A 106 35.42 31.32 -33.37
CA THR A 106 34.47 31.48 -34.50
C THR A 106 35.15 31.20 -35.84
N VAL A 107 36.33 31.78 -36.06
CA VAL A 107 37.11 31.52 -37.29
C VAL A 107 37.59 30.07 -37.31
N GLY A 108 38.00 29.51 -36.17
CA GLY A 108 38.39 28.11 -36.04
C GLY A 108 37.27 27.15 -36.42
N SER A 109 36.03 27.43 -36.01
CA SER A 109 34.84 26.67 -36.43
C SER A 109 34.66 26.71 -37.95
N ALA A 110 34.71 27.92 -38.54
CA ALA A 110 34.65 28.08 -39.99
C ALA A 110 35.83 27.41 -40.71
N TYR A 111 37.02 27.39 -40.10
CA TYR A 111 38.23 26.80 -40.66
C TYR A 111 38.13 25.27 -40.77
N ILE A 112 37.50 24.63 -39.77
CA ILE A 112 37.20 23.20 -39.78
C ILE A 112 36.08 22.89 -40.78
N LYS A 113 34.98 23.66 -40.77
CA LYS A 113 33.84 23.48 -41.70
C LYS A 113 34.24 23.59 -43.17
N THR A 114 35.22 24.44 -43.48
CA THR A 114 35.72 24.66 -44.85
C THR A 114 36.78 23.64 -45.30
N LYS A 115 37.15 22.69 -44.43
CA LYS A 115 38.14 21.61 -44.68
C LYS A 115 39.53 22.12 -45.09
N GLU A 116 39.88 23.35 -44.76
CA GLU A 116 41.22 23.89 -45.04
C GLU A 116 42.27 23.42 -44.03
N ALA A 117 41.86 23.07 -42.80
CA ALA A 117 42.70 22.48 -41.78
C ALA A 117 42.01 21.28 -41.12
N LYS A 118 42.83 20.33 -40.63
CA LYS A 118 42.31 19.18 -39.87
C LYS A 118 41.74 19.64 -38.53
N ALA A 119 40.60 19.09 -38.15
CA ALA A 119 39.92 19.40 -36.89
C ALA A 119 40.85 19.21 -35.68
N SER A 120 41.65 18.13 -35.63
CA SER A 120 42.52 17.82 -34.50
C SER A 120 43.59 18.89 -34.23
N TYR A 121 44.16 19.51 -35.27
CA TYR A 121 45.15 20.57 -35.10
C TYR A 121 44.52 21.85 -34.54
N VAL A 122 43.39 22.27 -35.11
CA VAL A 122 42.68 23.47 -34.65
C VAL A 122 42.15 23.29 -33.23
N LEU A 123 41.58 22.11 -32.91
CA LEU A 123 41.09 21.81 -31.57
C LEU A 123 42.21 21.75 -30.52
N LYS A 124 43.37 21.16 -30.85
CA LYS A 124 44.55 21.14 -29.96
C LYS A 124 45.12 22.54 -29.74
N ASP A 125 45.23 23.35 -30.79
CA ASP A 125 45.67 24.74 -30.71
C ASP A 125 44.72 25.60 -29.87
N LEU A 126 43.41 25.55 -30.14
CA LEU A 126 42.40 26.27 -29.36
C LEU A 126 42.42 25.85 -27.88
N LEU A 127 42.56 24.56 -27.57
CA LEU A 127 42.68 24.10 -26.19
C LEU A 127 43.88 24.69 -25.47
N ASP A 128 45.02 24.77 -26.14
CA ASP A 128 46.25 25.34 -25.57
C ASP A 128 46.14 26.85 -25.39
N MET A 129 45.52 27.55 -26.34
CA MET A 129 45.34 29.00 -26.29
C MET A 129 44.30 29.43 -25.24
N VAL A 130 43.21 28.67 -25.06
CA VAL A 130 42.17 28.95 -24.05
C VAL A 130 42.70 28.77 -22.62
N LYS A 131 43.81 28.05 -22.39
CA LYS A 131 44.52 28.03 -21.09
C LYS A 131 44.99 29.42 -20.64
N GLY A 132 45.11 30.39 -21.56
CA GLY A 132 45.47 31.76 -21.21
C GLY A 132 44.45 32.49 -20.32
N VAL A 133 43.20 32.02 -20.26
CA VAL A 133 42.13 32.63 -19.45
C VAL A 133 41.91 31.82 -18.18
N GLN A 134 42.48 32.30 -17.07
CA GLN A 134 42.40 31.65 -15.75
C GLN A 134 41.31 32.22 -14.84
N HIS A 135 40.58 33.25 -15.30
CA HIS A 135 39.45 33.82 -14.57
C HIS A 135 38.24 32.86 -14.63
N PRO A 136 37.63 32.44 -13.51
CA PRO A 136 36.56 31.45 -13.46
C PRO A 136 35.38 31.73 -14.38
N ILE A 137 34.68 32.85 -14.21
CA ILE A 137 33.46 33.17 -14.96
C ILE A 137 33.74 33.28 -16.46
N ARG A 138 34.68 34.17 -16.84
CA ARG A 138 35.10 34.36 -18.25
C ARG A 138 35.63 33.09 -18.91
N GLY A 139 36.43 32.31 -18.17
CA GLY A 139 37.02 31.07 -18.66
C GLY A 139 35.98 29.97 -18.82
N LEU A 140 35.02 29.83 -17.89
CA LEU A 140 33.90 28.90 -18.01
C LEU A 140 33.05 29.23 -19.24
N PHE A 141 32.64 30.49 -19.43
CA PHE A 141 31.83 30.89 -20.58
C PHE A 141 32.59 30.78 -21.91
N LEU A 142 33.89 31.11 -21.94
CA LEU A 142 34.71 30.93 -23.14
C LEU A 142 34.86 29.45 -23.52
N ARG A 143 35.07 28.57 -22.53
CA ARG A 143 35.16 27.13 -22.75
C ARG A 143 33.81 26.50 -23.12
N PHE A 144 32.73 26.99 -22.52
CA PHE A 144 31.37 26.63 -22.89
C PHE A 144 31.05 27.06 -24.33
N TYR A 145 31.48 28.26 -24.72
CA TYR A 145 31.37 28.75 -26.10
C TYR A 145 32.11 27.85 -27.09
N MET A 146 33.36 27.50 -26.78
CA MET A 146 34.16 26.57 -27.57
C MET A 146 33.47 25.21 -27.71
N LEU A 147 32.93 24.66 -26.62
CA LEU A 147 32.22 23.37 -26.66
C LEU A 147 30.95 23.42 -27.52
N LYS A 148 30.18 24.51 -27.46
CA LYS A 148 28.95 24.69 -28.25
C LYS A 148 29.24 24.92 -29.74
N THR A 149 30.23 25.75 -30.07
CA THR A 149 30.61 26.03 -31.47
C THR A 149 31.26 24.83 -32.15
N MET A 150 32.08 24.09 -31.42
CA MET A 150 32.77 22.91 -31.95
C MET A 150 31.90 21.65 -31.90
N LYS A 151 30.65 21.73 -31.44
CA LYS A 151 29.76 20.57 -31.24
C LYS A 151 29.71 19.70 -32.50
N ASP A 152 29.35 20.27 -33.64
CA ASP A 152 29.11 19.51 -34.88
C ASP A 152 30.42 19.21 -35.65
N LEU A 153 31.57 19.58 -35.08
CA LEU A 153 32.90 19.56 -35.71
C LEU A 153 33.87 18.57 -35.05
N LEU A 154 33.40 17.84 -34.05
CA LEU A 154 34.17 16.78 -33.41
C LEU A 154 34.20 15.54 -34.32
N PRO A 155 35.39 14.93 -34.52
CA PRO A 155 35.49 13.60 -35.13
C PRO A 155 34.60 12.59 -34.40
N ASP A 156 33.70 11.95 -35.13
CA ASP A 156 32.79 10.91 -34.64
C ASP A 156 32.65 9.83 -35.71
N ARG A 157 32.15 8.63 -35.35
CA ARG A 157 31.97 7.53 -36.31
C ARG A 157 31.07 7.94 -37.47
N ASP A 158 31.49 7.60 -38.68
CA ASP A 158 30.77 7.89 -39.93
C ASP A 158 30.59 9.39 -40.23
N ASN A 159 31.36 10.27 -39.57
CA ASN A 159 31.32 11.72 -39.80
C ASN A 159 32.34 12.15 -40.87
N GLU A 160 32.05 13.23 -41.62
CA GLU A 160 32.91 13.75 -42.71
C GLU A 160 34.29 14.27 -42.25
N PHE A 161 34.53 14.28 -40.94
CA PHE A 161 35.73 14.75 -40.26
C PHE A 161 36.55 13.60 -39.64
N GLU A 162 36.14 12.34 -39.86
CA GLU A 162 36.91 11.14 -39.52
C GLU A 162 37.96 10.89 -40.62
N ASP A 163 39.24 10.81 -40.21
CA ASP A 163 40.40 10.52 -41.08
C ASP A 163 41.16 9.31 -40.49
N ASP A 164 41.99 8.60 -41.27
CA ASP A 164 42.82 7.46 -40.81
C ASP A 164 43.73 7.73 -39.58
N GLU A 165 43.90 9.00 -39.18
CA GLU A 165 44.70 9.46 -38.03
C GLU A 165 43.88 10.11 -36.90
N ASN A 166 42.58 10.41 -37.12
CA ASN A 166 41.73 11.17 -36.19
C ASN A 166 40.47 10.39 -35.86
N ASP A 167 40.48 9.74 -34.69
CA ASP A 167 39.39 8.91 -34.23
C ASP A 167 38.54 9.64 -33.17
N VAL A 168 37.40 9.02 -32.82
CA VAL A 168 36.54 9.39 -31.68
C VAL A 168 37.34 9.61 -30.38
N THR A 169 38.50 8.95 -30.23
CA THR A 169 39.39 9.12 -29.07
C THR A 169 39.95 10.53 -28.92
N ASP A 170 40.25 11.23 -30.02
CA ASP A 170 40.71 12.64 -29.96
C ASP A 170 39.59 13.55 -29.47
N SER A 171 38.33 13.29 -29.88
CA SER A 171 37.15 14.01 -29.40
C SER A 171 36.90 13.78 -27.92
N ILE A 172 37.04 12.54 -27.46
CA ILE A 172 36.95 12.18 -26.03
C ILE A 172 38.04 12.91 -25.24
N GLU A 173 39.30 12.88 -25.72
CA GLU A 173 40.41 13.57 -25.05
C GLU A 173 40.19 15.08 -25.01
N PHE A 174 39.70 15.67 -26.09
CA PHE A 174 39.36 17.10 -26.16
C PHE A 174 38.34 17.49 -25.08
N ILE A 175 37.21 16.76 -25.02
CA ILE A 175 36.14 17.06 -24.06
C ILE A 175 36.62 16.82 -22.62
N LEU A 176 37.36 15.73 -22.35
CA LEU A 176 37.87 15.43 -21.01
C LEU A 176 38.90 16.47 -20.53
N ARG A 177 39.79 16.95 -21.41
CA ARG A 177 40.72 18.04 -21.09
C ARG A 177 39.96 19.34 -20.80
N ASN A 178 38.93 19.65 -21.59
CA ASN A 178 38.11 20.83 -21.35
C ASN A 178 37.32 20.72 -20.04
N PHE A 179 36.72 19.57 -19.76
CA PHE A 179 36.03 19.25 -18.52
C PHE A 179 36.93 19.42 -17.29
N LYS A 180 38.17 18.90 -17.33
CA LYS A 180 39.13 19.04 -16.22
C LYS A 180 39.45 20.50 -15.91
N GLU A 181 39.64 21.33 -16.94
CA GLU A 181 39.91 22.75 -16.75
C GLU A 181 38.65 23.53 -16.32
N MET A 182 37.47 23.21 -16.88
CA MET A 182 36.21 23.83 -16.44
C MET A 182 35.89 23.49 -14.98
N ASN A 183 36.10 22.24 -14.55
CA ASN A 183 35.91 21.86 -13.14
C ASN A 183 36.90 22.62 -12.22
N ARG A 184 38.16 22.76 -12.62
CA ARG A 184 39.16 23.56 -11.88
C ARG A 184 38.75 25.03 -11.78
N LEU A 185 38.24 25.63 -12.85
CA LEU A 185 37.76 27.02 -12.85
C LEU A 185 36.53 27.18 -11.95
N TRP A 186 35.60 26.24 -12.02
CA TRP A 186 34.39 26.25 -11.20
C TRP A 186 34.70 26.13 -9.69
N ILE A 187 35.63 25.25 -9.31
CA ILE A 187 36.11 25.14 -7.92
C ILE A 187 36.89 26.40 -7.51
N ARG A 188 37.70 26.97 -8.41
CA ARG A 188 38.44 28.21 -8.14
C ARG A 188 37.51 29.38 -7.79
N LEU A 189 36.28 29.41 -8.31
CA LEU A 189 35.28 30.43 -7.98
C LEU A 189 35.02 30.51 -6.47
N GLN A 190 35.10 29.37 -5.75
CA GLN A 190 34.95 29.32 -4.29
C GLN A 190 36.02 30.14 -3.56
N TYR A 191 37.25 30.18 -4.08
CA TYR A 191 38.44 30.71 -3.38
C TYR A 191 38.84 32.13 -3.81
N MET A 192 38.15 32.77 -4.75
CA MET A 192 38.57 34.07 -5.30
C MET A 192 38.25 35.30 -4.43
N SER A 193 37.30 35.21 -3.50
CA SER A 193 36.84 36.35 -2.69
C SER A 193 36.80 36.03 -1.20
N SER A 194 36.70 37.07 -0.35
CA SER A 194 36.71 36.97 1.12
C SER A 194 35.69 35.95 1.65
N GLN A 195 35.98 35.30 2.79
CA GLN A 195 35.12 34.28 3.41
C GLN A 195 33.73 34.78 3.83
N LYS A 196 33.49 36.10 3.80
CA LYS A 196 32.20 36.70 4.19
C LYS A 196 31.08 36.51 3.15
N ASP A 197 31.39 36.16 1.91
CA ASP A 197 30.42 36.01 0.82
C ASP A 197 30.26 34.55 0.34
N ASP A 198 30.63 33.56 1.17
CA ASP A 198 30.63 32.13 0.77
C ASP A 198 29.24 31.63 0.33
N TYR A 199 28.16 32.08 0.97
CA TYR A 199 26.78 31.73 0.56
C TYR A 199 26.43 32.21 -0.85
N LYS A 200 26.81 33.46 -1.19
CA LYS A 200 26.56 34.00 -2.53
C LYS A 200 27.38 33.26 -3.59
N LYS A 201 28.60 32.84 -3.25
CA LYS A 201 29.45 32.04 -4.16
C LYS A 201 28.86 30.67 -4.41
N GLU A 202 28.29 30.02 -3.41
CA GLU A 202 27.59 28.74 -3.60
C GLU A 202 26.39 28.92 -4.54
N GLU A 203 25.59 29.98 -4.38
CA GLU A 203 24.48 30.29 -5.30
C GLU A 203 24.98 30.55 -6.73
N GLU A 204 26.03 31.36 -6.89
CA GLU A 204 26.68 31.61 -8.18
C GLU A 204 27.26 30.34 -8.84
N ARG A 205 27.83 29.45 -8.03
CA ARG A 205 28.35 28.15 -8.50
C ARG A 205 27.22 27.21 -8.90
N GLU A 206 26.11 27.23 -8.19
CA GLU A 206 24.91 26.45 -8.48
C GLU A 206 24.30 26.83 -9.83
N GLU A 207 24.29 28.12 -10.19
CA GLU A 207 23.86 28.58 -11.52
C GLU A 207 24.80 28.09 -12.64
N LEU A 208 26.11 28.13 -12.39
CA LEU A 208 27.13 27.80 -13.39
C LEU A 208 27.40 26.30 -13.55
N LYS A 209 26.92 25.43 -12.66
CA LYS A 209 27.19 23.98 -12.70
C LYS A 209 26.80 23.33 -14.03
N THR A 210 25.70 23.80 -14.63
CA THR A 210 25.18 23.32 -15.93
C THR A 210 26.21 23.47 -17.05
N THR A 211 27.03 24.53 -17.02
CA THR A 211 28.09 24.75 -18.01
C THR A 211 29.16 23.66 -17.97
N VAL A 212 29.47 23.14 -16.77
CA VAL A 212 30.42 22.03 -16.60
C VAL A 212 29.75 20.71 -17.00
N GLY A 213 28.49 20.50 -16.61
CA GLY A 213 27.69 19.31 -16.94
C GLY A 213 27.51 19.07 -18.43
N GLU A 214 27.43 20.14 -19.23
CA GLU A 214 27.35 20.05 -20.70
C GLU A 214 28.50 19.24 -21.32
N ASN A 215 29.70 19.22 -20.72
CA ASN A 215 30.80 18.37 -21.21
C ASN A 215 30.45 16.88 -21.11
N ILE A 216 29.77 16.46 -20.04
CA ILE A 216 29.34 15.07 -19.82
C ILE A 216 28.21 14.73 -20.80
N GLU A 217 27.25 15.64 -20.99
CA GLU A 217 26.20 15.47 -21.99
C GLU A 217 26.77 15.39 -23.41
N ARG A 218 27.83 16.15 -23.71
CA ARG A 218 28.49 16.08 -25.02
C ARG A 218 29.14 14.72 -25.25
N LEU A 219 29.79 14.15 -24.23
CA LEU A 219 30.38 12.80 -24.31
C LEU A 219 29.30 11.75 -24.59
N ARG A 220 28.13 11.86 -23.97
CA ARG A 220 26.99 10.97 -24.24
C ARG A 220 26.53 11.06 -25.70
N ASN A 221 26.50 12.27 -26.26
CA ASN A 221 26.03 12.53 -27.62
C ASN A 221 27.04 12.12 -28.72
N LEU A 222 28.11 11.41 -28.39
CA LEU A 222 29.03 10.82 -29.37
C LEU A 222 28.53 9.43 -29.76
N GLU A 223 28.21 9.22 -31.04
CA GLU A 223 27.69 7.94 -31.52
C GLU A 223 28.78 6.85 -31.50
N GLY A 224 30.04 7.24 -31.65
CA GLY A 224 31.20 6.37 -31.56
C GLY A 224 31.57 5.91 -30.15
N LEU A 225 30.91 6.40 -29.10
CA LEU A 225 31.20 6.02 -27.72
C LEU A 225 30.69 4.60 -27.43
N THR A 226 31.56 3.61 -27.57
CA THR A 226 31.28 2.22 -27.17
C THR A 226 31.50 1.99 -25.66
N ALA A 227 30.87 0.95 -25.11
CA ALA A 227 31.03 0.55 -23.70
C ALA A 227 32.50 0.32 -23.30
N ASP A 228 33.32 -0.24 -24.19
CA ASP A 228 34.75 -0.48 -23.95
C ASP A 228 35.55 0.82 -23.82
N LEU A 229 35.27 1.82 -24.66
CA LEU A 229 35.90 3.14 -24.58
C LEU A 229 35.44 3.88 -23.32
N TYR A 230 34.17 3.73 -22.96
CA TYR A 230 33.65 4.30 -21.72
C TYR A 230 34.36 3.74 -20.48
N GLN A 231 34.51 2.41 -20.40
CA GLN A 231 35.15 1.73 -19.27
C GLN A 231 36.65 2.06 -19.17
N LYS A 232 37.37 2.13 -20.29
CA LYS A 232 38.83 2.30 -20.30
C LYS A 232 39.28 3.75 -20.23
N GLN A 233 38.54 4.68 -20.83
CA GLN A 233 39.02 6.06 -21.02
C GLN A 233 38.10 7.11 -20.40
N VAL A 234 36.78 7.03 -20.57
CA VAL A 234 35.88 8.12 -20.12
C VAL A 234 35.68 8.09 -18.61
N LEU A 235 35.17 6.99 -18.07
CA LEU A 235 34.85 6.91 -16.64
C LEU A 235 36.09 7.07 -15.74
N PRO A 236 37.24 6.40 -15.99
CA PRO A 236 38.41 6.57 -15.13
C PRO A 236 38.91 8.01 -15.06
N ASN A 237 38.92 8.74 -16.19
CA ASN A 237 39.38 10.11 -16.25
C ASN A 237 38.43 11.09 -15.54
N ILE A 238 37.11 10.86 -15.63
CA ILE A 238 36.12 11.63 -14.87
C ILE A 238 36.30 11.37 -13.37
N LEU A 239 36.39 10.10 -12.95
CA LEU A 239 36.59 9.74 -11.55
C LEU A 239 37.91 10.26 -10.98
N GLU A 240 39.01 10.19 -11.73
CA GLU A 240 40.30 10.76 -11.33
C GLU A 240 40.16 12.27 -11.11
N THR A 241 39.50 12.98 -12.03
CA THR A 241 39.25 14.41 -11.91
C THR A 241 38.44 14.73 -10.66
N LEU A 242 37.42 13.93 -10.34
CA LEU A 242 36.63 14.09 -9.12
C LEU A 242 37.46 13.84 -7.86
N ILE A 243 38.18 12.71 -7.78
CA ILE A 243 38.99 12.35 -6.61
C ILE A 243 40.01 13.42 -6.29
N VAL A 244 40.65 14.02 -7.31
CA VAL A 244 41.64 15.09 -7.13
C VAL A 244 41.02 16.40 -6.61
N CYS A 245 39.74 16.63 -6.88
CA CYS A 245 39.13 17.96 -6.74
C CYS A 245 38.57 18.30 -5.35
N GLU A 246 38.53 17.37 -4.38
CA GLU A 246 38.15 17.56 -2.95
C GLU A 246 37.06 18.62 -2.63
N ASP A 247 36.10 18.85 -3.52
CA ASP A 247 35.04 19.86 -3.38
C ASP A 247 33.65 19.20 -3.37
N VAL A 248 32.88 19.52 -2.34
CA VAL A 248 31.61 18.85 -2.02
C VAL A 248 30.56 19.06 -3.12
N MET A 249 30.36 20.31 -3.55
CA MET A 249 29.35 20.68 -4.55
C MET A 249 29.68 20.05 -5.92
N SER A 250 30.96 20.05 -6.29
CA SER A 250 31.44 19.44 -7.53
C SER A 250 31.25 17.93 -7.52
N HIS A 251 31.61 17.25 -6.43
CA HIS A 251 31.39 15.81 -6.28
C HIS A 251 29.92 15.42 -6.40
N GLN A 252 29.02 16.14 -5.72
CA GLN A 252 27.59 15.82 -5.73
C GLN A 252 26.99 15.96 -7.13
N PHE A 253 27.17 17.12 -7.75
CA PHE A 253 26.55 17.41 -9.05
C PHE A 253 27.12 16.56 -10.18
N LEU A 254 28.44 16.40 -10.25
CA LEU A 254 29.05 15.72 -11.40
C LEU A 254 28.80 14.21 -11.39
N ILE A 255 28.67 13.59 -10.22
CA ILE A 255 28.33 12.16 -10.13
C ILE A 255 26.86 11.94 -10.47
N GLU A 256 25.99 12.84 -10.04
CA GLU A 256 24.60 12.83 -10.47
C GLU A 256 24.49 12.99 -12.00
N CYS A 257 25.28 13.88 -12.62
CA CYS A 257 25.36 13.98 -14.08
C CYS A 257 25.87 12.69 -14.71
N VAL A 258 26.93 12.06 -14.20
CA VAL A 258 27.43 10.79 -14.76
C VAL A 258 26.35 9.72 -14.72
N ILE A 259 25.65 9.57 -13.59
CA ILE A 259 24.58 8.58 -13.48
C ILE A 259 23.42 8.94 -14.42
N ASN A 260 22.98 10.20 -14.48
CA ASN A 260 21.83 10.61 -15.28
C ASN A 260 22.08 10.64 -16.79
N SER A 261 23.30 10.97 -17.23
CA SER A 261 23.60 11.17 -18.65
C SER A 261 23.88 9.87 -19.40
N PHE A 262 24.53 8.87 -18.79
CA PHE A 262 24.93 7.66 -19.51
C PHE A 262 23.86 6.55 -19.48
N PRO A 263 23.83 5.64 -20.47
CA PRO A 263 22.91 4.50 -20.49
C PRO A 263 23.19 3.47 -19.38
N ASP A 264 22.16 2.73 -18.98
CA ASP A 264 22.25 1.73 -17.91
C ASP A 264 23.18 0.55 -18.25
N GLU A 265 23.30 0.18 -19.53
CA GLU A 265 24.25 -0.85 -19.99
C GLU A 265 25.69 -0.53 -19.59
N TYR A 266 26.06 0.75 -19.65
CA TYR A 266 27.41 1.20 -19.30
C TYR A 266 27.60 1.13 -17.78
N HIS A 267 26.57 1.54 -17.02
CA HIS A 267 26.59 1.45 -15.57
C HIS A 267 26.69 0.01 -15.05
N LEU A 268 26.07 -0.96 -15.72
CA LEU A 268 26.19 -2.39 -15.35
C LEU A 268 27.64 -2.89 -15.49
N LEU A 269 28.32 -2.51 -16.57
CA LEU A 269 29.71 -2.92 -16.82
C LEU A 269 30.71 -2.19 -15.92
N THR A 270 30.40 -0.95 -15.52
CA THR A 270 31.31 -0.10 -14.73
C THR A 270 30.88 0.12 -13.30
N LEU A 271 29.96 -0.70 -12.78
CA LEU A 271 29.37 -0.51 -11.45
C LEU A 271 30.42 -0.52 -10.34
N GLN A 272 31.35 -1.47 -10.39
CA GLN A 272 32.42 -1.59 -9.41
C GLN A 272 33.36 -0.36 -9.42
N PRO A 273 33.96 0.05 -10.55
CA PRO A 273 34.76 1.27 -10.61
C PRO A 273 34.01 2.53 -10.16
N LEU A 274 32.73 2.66 -10.53
CA LEU A 274 31.89 3.80 -10.16
C LEU A 274 31.68 3.86 -8.64
N LEU A 275 31.30 2.74 -8.01
CA LEU A 275 31.08 2.66 -6.57
C LEU A 275 32.38 2.83 -5.78
N GLU A 276 33.50 2.28 -6.26
CA GLU A 276 34.83 2.53 -5.68
C GLU A 276 35.22 4.00 -5.77
N GLY A 277 34.90 4.66 -6.89
CA GLY A 277 35.09 6.11 -7.04
C GLY A 277 34.26 6.89 -6.04
N ILE A 278 32.97 6.54 -5.89
CA ILE A 278 32.05 7.15 -4.92
C ILE A 278 32.57 6.98 -3.49
N SER A 279 33.12 5.80 -3.17
CA SER A 279 33.69 5.54 -1.84
C SER A 279 34.85 6.47 -1.48
N LYS A 280 35.53 7.07 -2.46
CA LYS A 280 36.73 7.91 -2.27
C LYS A 280 36.43 9.41 -2.17
N LEU A 281 35.19 9.83 -2.36
CA LEU A 281 34.78 11.24 -2.33
C LEU A 281 34.88 11.88 -0.93
N HIS A 282 34.63 13.19 -0.89
CA HIS A 282 34.60 13.99 0.32
C HIS A 282 33.43 13.58 1.23
N LYS A 283 33.67 13.45 2.54
CA LYS A 283 32.71 12.86 3.50
C LYS A 283 31.38 13.61 3.62
N ASP A 284 31.38 14.91 3.35
CA ASP A 284 30.21 15.78 3.50
C ASP A 284 29.27 15.76 2.27
N VAL A 285 29.58 14.97 1.24
CA VAL A 285 28.74 14.85 0.04
C VAL A 285 27.49 14.04 0.35
N ASP A 286 26.31 14.59 0.03
CA ASP A 286 25.05 13.85 0.11
C ASP A 286 24.89 12.94 -1.10
N ILE A 287 25.29 11.69 -0.94
CA ILE A 287 25.23 10.66 -1.99
C ILE A 287 23.87 9.92 -1.97
N LYS A 288 22.98 10.24 -1.02
CA LYS A 288 21.73 9.51 -0.81
C LYS A 288 20.85 9.50 -2.06
N THR A 289 20.56 10.68 -2.62
CA THR A 289 19.71 10.82 -3.81
C THR A 289 20.34 10.10 -4.99
N THR A 290 21.64 10.26 -5.17
CA THR A 290 22.43 9.66 -6.25
C THR A 290 22.37 8.12 -6.24
N ILE A 291 22.55 7.48 -5.07
CA ILE A 291 22.44 6.02 -4.95
C ILE A 291 21.00 5.55 -5.17
N ILE A 292 20.00 6.28 -4.68
CA ILE A 292 18.59 5.92 -4.89
C ILE A 292 18.27 5.93 -6.39
N THR A 293 18.65 7.00 -7.11
CA THR A 293 18.46 7.10 -8.56
C THR A 293 19.16 5.98 -9.31
N LEU A 294 20.39 5.62 -8.91
CA LEU A 294 21.13 4.50 -9.49
C LEU A 294 20.39 3.17 -9.26
N LEU A 295 19.94 2.90 -8.03
CA LEU A 295 19.20 1.67 -7.70
C LEU A 295 17.87 1.58 -8.44
N ASP A 296 17.13 2.69 -8.54
CA ASP A 296 15.85 2.72 -9.24
C ASP A 296 16.03 2.41 -10.73
N ARG A 297 17.01 3.03 -11.39
CA ARG A 297 17.35 2.74 -12.80
C ARG A 297 17.81 1.30 -13.01
N LEU A 298 18.70 0.81 -12.15
CA LEU A 298 19.14 -0.59 -12.21
C LEU A 298 17.97 -1.55 -11.97
N SER A 299 16.98 -1.18 -11.15
CA SER A 299 15.80 -2.02 -10.90
C SER A 299 14.90 -2.20 -12.13
N GLU A 300 14.92 -1.26 -13.07
CA GLU A 300 14.17 -1.36 -14.33
C GLU A 300 14.84 -2.32 -15.33
N VAL A 301 16.17 -2.37 -15.32
CA VAL A 301 16.97 -3.15 -16.29
C VAL A 301 17.24 -4.58 -15.80
N ALA A 302 17.38 -4.77 -14.49
CA ALA A 302 17.83 -6.02 -13.89
C ALA A 302 16.89 -7.23 -14.10
N GLY A 303 15.64 -7.03 -14.55
CA GLY A 303 14.76 -8.13 -14.97
C GLY A 303 15.30 -8.93 -16.17
N THR A 304 16.37 -8.47 -16.83
CA THR A 304 16.94 -9.07 -18.04
C THR A 304 18.35 -9.66 -17.88
N SER A 305 19.02 -9.42 -16.74
CA SER A 305 20.46 -9.69 -16.58
C SER A 305 20.76 -10.84 -15.60
N GLU A 306 21.57 -11.83 -16.01
CA GLU A 306 21.96 -13.01 -15.20
C GLU A 306 23.06 -12.72 -14.14
N VAL A 307 23.61 -11.51 -14.10
CA VAL A 307 24.77 -11.18 -13.24
C VAL A 307 24.32 -10.94 -11.79
N SER A 308 25.10 -11.43 -10.81
CA SER A 308 24.89 -11.20 -9.37
C SER A 308 25.22 -9.77 -8.94
N ILE A 309 24.52 -8.79 -9.50
CA ILE A 309 24.68 -7.35 -9.25
C ILE A 309 24.48 -7.05 -7.75
N PHE A 310 23.58 -7.79 -7.10
CA PHE A 310 23.23 -7.58 -5.69
C PHE A 310 24.42 -7.63 -4.73
N LYS A 311 25.29 -8.65 -4.81
CA LYS A 311 26.42 -8.81 -3.88
C LYS A 311 27.44 -7.69 -4.00
N VAL A 312 27.65 -7.20 -5.23
CA VAL A 312 28.55 -6.08 -5.52
C VAL A 312 27.97 -4.81 -4.92
N VAL A 313 26.72 -4.50 -5.25
CA VAL A 313 26.01 -3.33 -4.71
C VAL A 313 25.98 -3.35 -3.20
N GLN A 314 25.60 -4.48 -2.58
CA GLN A 314 25.52 -4.60 -1.13
C GLN A 314 26.87 -4.31 -0.46
N LYS A 315 27.96 -4.92 -0.92
CA LYS A 315 29.30 -4.70 -0.36
C LYS A 315 29.70 -3.24 -0.40
N TYR A 316 29.55 -2.59 -1.55
CA TYR A 316 29.98 -1.20 -1.70
C TYR A 316 29.05 -0.22 -1.00
N VAL A 317 27.76 -0.51 -0.96
CA VAL A 317 26.81 0.31 -0.21
C VAL A 317 27.11 0.19 1.30
N GLU A 318 27.48 -0.99 1.80
CA GLU A 318 28.02 -1.18 3.16
C GLU A 318 29.33 -0.40 3.42
N GLU A 319 30.27 -0.38 2.47
CA GLU A 319 31.51 0.41 2.57
C GLU A 319 31.23 1.94 2.54
N VAL A 320 30.32 2.39 1.68
CA VAL A 320 29.90 3.80 1.58
C VAL A 320 29.17 4.23 2.86
N PHE A 321 28.34 3.36 3.46
CA PHE A 321 27.64 3.66 4.71
C PHE A 321 28.58 3.90 5.89
N ILE A 322 29.66 3.13 6.00
CA ILE A 322 30.64 3.31 7.08
C ILE A 322 31.32 4.68 6.98
N ARG A 323 31.44 5.25 5.78
CA ARG A 323 32.25 6.45 5.52
C ARG A 323 31.48 7.77 5.46
N PHE A 324 30.28 7.80 4.86
CA PHE A 324 29.62 9.06 4.51
C PHE A 324 28.50 9.50 5.45
N ASN A 325 27.79 8.59 6.13
CA ASN A 325 26.57 8.97 6.86
C ASN A 325 26.61 8.60 8.34
N SER A 326 26.68 9.63 9.18
CA SER A 326 26.50 9.54 10.64
C SER A 326 25.03 9.41 11.06
N LYS A 327 24.08 9.79 10.19
CA LYS A 327 22.63 9.74 10.48
C LYS A 327 22.02 8.41 10.04
N ILE A 328 21.30 7.77 10.96
CA ILE A 328 20.64 6.47 10.77
C ILE A 328 19.52 6.54 9.74
N GLU A 329 18.78 7.66 9.68
CA GLU A 329 17.64 7.85 8.78
C GLU A 329 18.05 7.68 7.31
N SER A 330 19.11 8.37 6.88
CA SER A 330 19.63 8.27 5.51
C SER A 330 20.07 6.84 5.17
N ASN A 331 20.65 6.13 6.14
CA ASN A 331 21.06 4.75 5.96
C ASN A 331 19.84 3.82 5.81
N LEU A 332 18.81 4.00 6.62
CA LEU A 332 17.57 3.23 6.52
C LEU A 332 16.83 3.49 5.20
N VAL A 333 16.85 4.73 4.67
CA VAL A 333 16.25 5.01 3.34
C VAL A 333 16.94 4.19 2.25
N ILE A 334 18.28 4.16 2.23
CA ILE A 334 19.01 3.40 1.21
C ILE A 334 18.79 1.89 1.39
N GLN A 335 18.68 1.39 2.64
CA GLN A 335 18.32 -0.01 2.88
C GLN A 335 16.91 -0.35 2.35
N VAL A 336 15.95 0.58 2.45
CA VAL A 336 14.63 0.43 1.83
C VAL A 336 14.73 0.38 0.29
N SER A 337 15.55 1.24 -0.32
CA SER A 337 15.79 1.21 -1.78
C SER A 337 16.50 -0.07 -2.22
N LEU A 338 17.49 -0.56 -1.46
CA LEU A 338 18.15 -1.84 -1.68
C LEU A 338 17.18 -3.02 -1.59
N LEU A 339 16.24 -2.96 -0.65
CA LEU A 339 15.21 -3.97 -0.48
C LEU A 339 14.24 -3.99 -1.67
N ASN A 340 13.78 -2.82 -2.11
CA ASN A 340 12.97 -2.69 -3.32
C ASN A 340 13.71 -3.22 -4.55
N PHE A 341 15.01 -2.91 -4.67
CA PHE A 341 15.87 -3.44 -5.72
C PHE A 341 15.95 -4.96 -5.65
N ALA A 342 16.24 -5.55 -4.48
CA ALA A 342 16.34 -7.00 -4.30
C ALA A 342 15.04 -7.72 -4.67
N ILE A 343 13.89 -7.20 -4.22
CA ILE A 343 12.58 -7.80 -4.48
C ILE A 343 12.20 -7.73 -5.96
N LYS A 344 12.49 -6.61 -6.63
CA LYS A 344 12.22 -6.45 -8.07
C LYS A 344 13.13 -7.32 -8.94
N CYS A 345 14.41 -7.37 -8.62
CA CYS A 345 15.42 -8.03 -9.46
C CYS A 345 15.50 -9.54 -9.22
N TYR A 346 15.32 -9.98 -7.97
CA TYR A 346 15.47 -11.37 -7.57
C TYR A 346 14.24 -11.85 -6.76
N PRO A 347 13.07 -11.98 -7.42
CA PRO A 347 11.86 -12.45 -6.74
C PRO A 347 12.04 -13.91 -6.28
N GLY A 348 12.17 -14.12 -4.97
CA GLY A 348 12.22 -15.45 -4.35
C GLY A 348 13.53 -15.79 -3.63
N GLU A 349 14.60 -15.00 -3.82
CA GLU A 349 15.87 -15.17 -3.10
C GLU A 349 15.80 -14.53 -1.71
N LEU A 350 15.42 -15.35 -0.72
CA LEU A 350 15.26 -14.91 0.67
C LEU A 350 16.59 -14.55 1.35
N GLU A 351 17.71 -15.09 0.88
CA GLU A 351 19.04 -14.84 1.44
C GLU A 351 19.43 -13.36 1.34
N TYR A 352 19.14 -12.72 0.20
CA TYR A 352 19.44 -11.32 -0.04
C TYR A 352 18.63 -10.38 0.84
N ILE A 353 17.35 -10.70 1.04
CA ILE A 353 16.48 -9.94 1.94
C ILE A 353 16.93 -10.11 3.38
N ASN A 354 17.22 -11.35 3.82
CA ASN A 354 17.75 -11.60 5.16
C ASN A 354 19.07 -10.86 5.42
N SER A 355 19.96 -10.80 4.43
CA SER A 355 21.22 -10.07 4.54
C SER A 355 21.01 -8.55 4.71
N ILE A 356 20.06 -7.96 3.98
CA ILE A 356 19.67 -6.54 4.15
C ILE A 356 19.07 -6.29 5.55
N LEU A 357 18.19 -7.19 6.00
CA LEU A 357 17.59 -7.10 7.33
C LEU A 357 18.66 -7.21 8.42
N GLU A 358 19.61 -8.13 8.27
CA GLU A 358 20.76 -8.28 9.18
C GLU A 358 21.64 -7.03 9.20
N SER A 359 21.95 -6.46 8.03
CA SER A 359 22.70 -5.21 7.93
C SER A 359 21.96 -4.05 8.61
N SER A 360 20.63 -4.00 8.50
CA SER A 360 19.79 -3.01 9.19
C SER A 360 19.79 -3.22 10.71
N VAL A 361 19.70 -4.45 11.20
CA VAL A 361 19.85 -4.77 12.63
C VAL A 361 21.22 -4.35 13.15
N ASN A 362 22.29 -4.63 12.39
CA ASN A 362 23.65 -4.27 12.78
C ASN A 362 23.86 -2.75 12.81
N LEU A 363 23.24 -1.99 11.91
CA LEU A 363 23.25 -0.53 11.93
C LEU A 363 22.57 0.03 13.19
N ILE A 364 21.40 -0.52 13.55
CA ILE A 364 20.67 -0.11 14.77
C ILE A 364 21.50 -0.45 16.02
N LYS A 365 22.04 -1.67 16.12
CA LYS A 365 22.91 -2.09 17.24
C LYS A 365 24.14 -1.20 17.40
N LYS A 366 24.82 -0.86 16.29
CA LYS A 366 26.01 0.02 16.30
C LYS A 366 25.69 1.43 16.78
N SER A 367 24.47 1.92 16.52
CA SER A 367 24.05 3.28 16.85
C SER A 367 23.76 3.53 18.34
N ARG A 368 23.61 2.48 19.16
CA ARG A 368 23.35 2.56 20.61
C ARG A 368 22.19 3.50 21.00
N LEU A 369 21.20 3.72 20.12
CA LEU A 369 20.03 4.53 20.46
C LEU A 369 18.99 3.66 21.18
N GLU A 370 18.63 4.06 22.40
CA GLU A 370 17.53 3.45 23.17
C GLU A 370 16.16 3.81 22.60
N LYS A 371 16.03 4.94 21.88
CA LYS A 371 14.81 5.33 21.15
C LYS A 371 15.15 5.85 19.76
N LEU A 372 14.51 5.27 18.74
CA LEU A 372 14.64 5.71 17.34
C LEU A 372 13.79 6.97 17.09
N SER A 373 14.22 7.81 16.14
CA SER A 373 13.45 8.96 15.69
C SER A 373 12.12 8.52 15.02
N PRO A 374 11.08 9.37 15.02
CA PRO A 374 9.79 9.04 14.37
C PRO A 374 9.94 8.76 12.86
N GLU A 375 10.90 9.41 12.19
CA GLU A 375 11.21 9.15 10.79
C GLU A 375 11.88 7.78 10.60
N SER A 376 12.84 7.43 11.46
CA SER A 376 13.45 6.09 11.46
C SER A 376 12.43 5.00 11.70
N MET A 377 11.45 5.23 12.60
CA MET A 377 10.35 4.29 12.84
C MET A 377 9.48 4.09 11.60
N ARG A 378 9.10 5.18 10.89
CA ARG A 378 8.36 5.08 9.63
C ARG A 378 9.13 4.30 8.56
N LEU A 379 10.45 4.47 8.50
CA LEU A 379 11.30 3.75 7.56
C LEU A 379 11.43 2.27 7.91
N LEU A 380 11.51 1.92 9.20
CA LEU A 380 11.48 0.53 9.64
C LEU A 380 10.15 -0.15 9.31
N VAL A 381 9.03 0.55 9.51
CA VAL A 381 7.70 0.03 9.10
C VAL A 381 7.67 -0.23 7.59
N LYS A 382 8.23 0.68 6.77
CA LYS A 382 8.35 0.45 5.32
C LYS A 382 9.24 -0.76 5.01
N LEU A 383 10.41 -0.84 5.62
CA LEU A 383 11.38 -1.91 5.43
C LEU A 383 10.80 -3.29 5.78
N LEU A 384 10.00 -3.39 6.83
CA LEU A 384 9.33 -4.63 7.22
C LEU A 384 8.08 -4.91 6.37
N SER A 385 7.39 -3.89 5.87
CA SER A 385 6.13 -4.09 5.13
C SER A 385 6.28 -4.35 3.64
N ILE A 386 7.32 -3.84 2.98
CA ILE A 386 7.56 -4.07 1.56
C ILE A 386 7.70 -5.57 1.23
N PRO A 387 8.46 -6.39 2.00
CA PRO A 387 8.52 -7.82 1.78
C PRO A 387 7.15 -8.51 1.94
N LEU A 388 6.30 -8.03 2.87
CA LEU A 388 5.00 -8.66 3.16
C LEU A 388 4.07 -8.71 1.95
N ASP A 389 4.09 -7.66 1.11
CA ASP A 389 3.26 -7.62 -0.09
C ASP A 389 3.67 -8.66 -1.14
N THR A 390 4.91 -9.17 -1.10
CA THR A 390 5.44 -10.11 -2.12
C THR A 390 5.68 -11.53 -1.60
N LEU A 391 6.13 -11.70 -0.36
CA LEU A 391 6.62 -13.00 0.17
C LEU A 391 5.70 -13.65 1.22
N SER A 392 4.61 -12.99 1.63
CA SER A 392 3.55 -13.47 2.55
C SER A 392 4.01 -14.40 3.69
N LEU A 393 3.97 -15.73 3.52
CA LEU A 393 4.32 -16.71 4.56
C LEU A 393 5.82 -16.96 4.75
N LYS A 394 6.64 -16.80 3.70
CA LYS A 394 8.09 -17.09 3.75
C LYS A 394 8.85 -16.15 4.70
N ILE A 395 8.21 -15.06 5.12
CA ILE A 395 8.77 -14.06 6.04
C ILE A 395 8.76 -14.58 7.48
N LEU A 396 7.86 -15.51 7.82
CA LEU A 396 7.76 -16.08 9.16
C LEU A 396 9.02 -16.89 9.51
N GLU A 397 9.67 -17.48 8.50
CA GLU A 397 10.93 -18.23 8.65
C GLU A 397 12.16 -17.33 8.86
N MET A 398 12.04 -16.00 8.75
CA MET A 398 13.18 -15.07 8.78
C MET A 398 13.59 -14.71 10.22
N PRO A 399 14.81 -15.06 10.67
CA PRO A 399 15.21 -14.91 12.08
C PRO A 399 15.51 -13.48 12.51
N GLN A 400 15.79 -12.57 11.57
CA GLN A 400 16.09 -11.15 11.87
C GLN A 400 14.81 -10.32 12.06
N TYR A 401 13.66 -10.80 11.60
CA TYR A 401 12.38 -10.08 11.65
C TYR A 401 11.89 -9.82 13.10
N PRO A 402 11.92 -10.82 14.02
CA PRO A 402 11.62 -10.59 15.44
C PRO A 402 12.60 -9.61 16.13
N GLN A 403 13.86 -9.58 15.70
CA GLN A 403 14.86 -8.68 16.29
C GLN A 403 14.57 -7.22 15.97
N LEU A 404 14.16 -6.93 14.74
CA LEU A 404 13.78 -5.57 14.32
C LEU A 404 12.50 -5.09 15.01
N LEU A 405 11.53 -5.97 15.22
CA LEU A 405 10.30 -5.65 15.95
C LEU A 405 10.55 -5.20 17.39
N LYS A 406 11.54 -5.76 18.08
CA LYS A 406 11.90 -5.36 19.45
C LYS A 406 12.40 -3.92 19.58
N TYR A 407 12.94 -3.34 18.50
CA TYR A 407 13.43 -1.96 18.50
C TYR A 407 12.36 -0.93 18.16
N MET A 408 11.14 -1.36 17.81
CA MET A 408 10.05 -0.46 17.44
C MET A 408 9.16 -0.12 18.63
N ALA A 409 8.69 1.13 18.68
CA ALA A 409 7.63 1.53 19.61
C ALA A 409 6.34 0.74 19.34
N TYR A 410 5.48 0.63 20.37
CA TYR A 410 4.24 -0.15 20.33
C TYR A 410 3.34 0.16 19.11
N GLY A 411 3.14 1.45 18.78
CA GLY A 411 2.34 1.85 17.61
C GLY A 411 2.92 1.37 16.26
N GLY A 412 4.25 1.36 16.13
CA GLY A 412 4.95 0.83 14.95
C GLY A 412 4.84 -0.69 14.85
N ARG A 413 4.98 -1.39 15.99
CA ARG A 413 4.78 -2.85 16.09
C ARG A 413 3.37 -3.22 15.64
N ARG A 414 2.34 -2.56 16.18
CA ARG A 414 0.93 -2.77 15.85
C ARG A 414 0.62 -2.61 14.35
N THR A 415 1.15 -1.55 13.72
CA THR A 415 0.98 -1.30 12.28
C THR A 415 1.58 -2.42 11.43
N VAL A 416 2.79 -2.88 11.78
CA VAL A 416 3.46 -3.99 11.08
C VAL A 416 2.69 -5.29 11.30
N SER A 417 2.27 -5.60 12.53
CA SER A 417 1.44 -6.76 12.84
C SER A 417 0.15 -6.79 12.02
N LEU A 418 -0.54 -5.65 11.86
CA LEU A 418 -1.75 -5.58 11.03
C LEU A 418 -1.46 -5.87 9.56
N ARG A 419 -0.35 -5.35 9.02
CA ARG A 419 0.07 -5.65 7.65
C ARG A 419 0.43 -7.12 7.46
N ILE A 420 1.06 -7.75 8.45
CA ILE A 420 1.33 -9.20 8.44
C ILE A 420 0.02 -9.97 8.34
N VAL A 421 -0.96 -9.67 9.20
CA VAL A 421 -2.29 -10.32 9.18
C VAL A 421 -2.96 -10.18 7.82
N LYS A 422 -2.97 -8.96 7.26
CA LYS A 422 -3.56 -8.68 5.94
C LYS A 422 -2.82 -9.42 4.82
N ALA A 423 -1.50 -9.51 4.87
CA ALA A 423 -0.68 -10.23 3.89
C ALA A 423 -0.89 -11.75 3.94
N VAL A 424 -0.93 -12.33 5.15
CA VAL A 424 -1.23 -13.76 5.35
C VAL A 424 -2.62 -14.07 4.83
N PHE A 425 -3.62 -13.22 5.11
CA PHE A 425 -4.97 -13.42 4.59
C PHE A 425 -5.06 -13.35 3.06
N LYS A 426 -4.35 -12.40 2.43
CA LYS A 426 -4.26 -12.32 0.95
C LYS A 426 -3.70 -13.61 0.33
N SER A 427 -2.78 -14.30 1.03
CA SER A 427 -2.19 -15.55 0.55
C SER A 427 -3.18 -16.71 0.48
N LYS A 428 -4.30 -16.65 1.23
CA LYS A 428 -5.34 -17.69 1.35
C LYS A 428 -4.82 -19.11 1.68
N ARG A 429 -3.59 -19.23 2.15
CA ARG A 429 -3.01 -20.51 2.57
C ARG A 429 -3.55 -20.90 3.93
N LYS A 430 -3.86 -22.20 4.09
CA LYS A 430 -4.27 -22.77 5.37
C LYS A 430 -3.07 -22.83 6.31
N LEU A 431 -3.31 -22.61 7.61
CA LEU A 431 -2.29 -22.70 8.65
C LEU A 431 -2.40 -24.07 9.33
N ASP A 432 -1.48 -24.97 8.97
CA ASP A 432 -1.43 -26.38 9.38
C ASP A 432 -0.30 -26.69 10.38
N ASN A 433 0.80 -25.94 10.34
CA ASN A 433 1.98 -26.17 11.18
C ASN A 433 1.96 -25.38 12.51
N GLN A 434 2.23 -26.07 13.62
CA GLN A 434 2.36 -25.50 14.97
C GLN A 434 3.46 -24.44 15.07
N ASP A 435 4.62 -24.66 14.44
CA ASP A 435 5.75 -23.74 14.54
C ASP A 435 5.45 -22.39 13.87
N ILE A 436 4.82 -22.45 12.69
CA ILE A 436 4.39 -21.26 11.93
C ILE A 436 3.35 -20.47 12.73
N ILE A 437 2.41 -21.16 13.38
CA ILE A 437 1.39 -20.51 14.21
C ILE A 437 2.01 -19.87 15.46
N ASN A 438 2.94 -20.53 16.14
CA ASN A 438 3.62 -19.94 17.30
C ASN A 438 4.42 -18.69 16.91
N GLN A 439 5.14 -18.73 15.78
CA GLN A 439 5.83 -17.55 15.24
C GLN A 439 4.84 -16.43 14.89
N LEU A 440 3.76 -16.76 14.20
CA LEU A 440 2.71 -15.80 13.83
C LEU A 440 2.07 -15.14 15.06
N LEU A 441 1.76 -15.92 16.10
CA LEU A 441 1.24 -15.40 17.37
C LEU A 441 2.25 -14.47 18.04
N SER A 442 3.54 -14.79 18.01
CA SER A 442 4.58 -13.89 18.53
C SER A 442 4.66 -12.56 17.76
N PHE A 443 4.40 -12.57 16.45
CA PHE A 443 4.38 -11.36 15.62
C PHE A 443 3.11 -10.52 15.81
N ILE A 444 1.99 -11.16 16.17
CA ILE A 444 0.68 -10.52 16.36
C ILE A 444 0.43 -10.19 17.84
N GLU A 445 1.35 -10.50 18.75
CA GLU A 445 1.25 -10.16 20.18
C GLU A 445 0.76 -8.72 20.47
N PRO A 446 1.24 -7.65 19.77
CA PRO A 446 0.74 -6.28 19.98
C PRO A 446 -0.75 -6.08 19.61
N LEU A 447 -1.32 -6.94 18.77
CA LEU A 447 -2.74 -6.94 18.42
C LEU A 447 -3.57 -7.83 19.34
N LEU A 448 -2.92 -8.76 20.06
CA LEU A 448 -3.57 -9.72 20.96
C LEU A 448 -3.60 -9.23 22.40
N LYS A 449 -2.54 -8.62 22.92
CA LYS A 449 -2.42 -8.19 24.34
C LYS A 449 -2.38 -6.67 24.47
N ASP A 450 -2.95 -6.16 25.56
CA ASP A 450 -2.83 -4.76 25.94
C ASP A 450 -1.50 -4.59 26.67
N ASP A 451 -0.60 -3.79 26.09
CA ASP A 451 0.70 -3.49 26.69
C ASP A 451 0.59 -2.18 27.51
N GLU A 452 1.29 -2.08 28.64
CA GLU A 452 1.38 -0.85 29.46
C GLU A 452 2.02 0.32 28.67
N GLU A 453 2.68 -0.05 27.56
CA GLU A 453 3.13 0.72 26.38
C GLU A 453 2.16 1.75 25.75
N MET A 454 0.84 1.56 25.94
CA MET A 454 -0.18 2.29 25.19
C MET A 454 -0.35 3.73 25.68
N GLU A 455 0.33 4.68 25.01
CA GLU A 455 0.20 6.12 25.26
C GLU A 455 -1.17 6.70 24.83
N GLU A 456 -1.84 6.10 23.83
CA GLU A 456 -3.14 6.54 23.31
C GLU A 456 -4.08 5.35 23.01
N GLU A 457 -5.33 5.41 23.48
CA GLU A 457 -6.37 4.47 23.04
C GLU A 457 -6.68 4.72 21.55
N PRO A 458 -6.65 3.68 20.69
CA PRO A 458 -7.00 3.84 19.28
C PRO A 458 -8.42 4.34 19.10
N GLU A 459 -8.64 5.05 17.99
CA GLU A 459 -9.99 5.37 17.56
C GLU A 459 -10.82 4.08 17.40
N SER A 460 -12.08 4.14 17.82
CA SER A 460 -12.96 2.97 17.88
C SER A 460 -13.06 2.23 16.55
N TYR A 461 -12.99 2.93 15.41
CA TYR A 461 -13.09 2.31 14.08
C TYR A 461 -11.81 1.55 13.69
N GLU A 462 -10.63 2.11 13.96
CA GLU A 462 -9.36 1.45 13.65
C GLU A 462 -9.19 0.17 14.46
N PHE A 463 -9.57 0.22 15.75
CA PHE A 463 -9.56 -0.96 16.61
C PHE A 463 -10.50 -2.06 16.09
N GLU A 464 -11.69 -1.69 15.61
CA GLU A 464 -12.63 -2.65 15.02
C GLU A 464 -12.08 -3.33 13.76
N GLU A 465 -11.47 -2.57 12.84
CA GLU A 465 -10.90 -3.13 11.61
C GLU A 465 -9.74 -4.10 11.91
N GLU A 466 -8.91 -3.76 12.89
CA GLU A 466 -7.83 -4.61 13.36
C GLU A 466 -8.34 -5.93 13.93
N GLN A 467 -9.29 -5.86 14.88
CA GLN A 467 -9.83 -7.06 15.50
C GLN A 467 -10.58 -7.93 14.49
N GLN A 468 -11.30 -7.33 13.53
CA GLN A 468 -11.89 -8.08 12.42
C GLN A 468 -10.85 -8.79 11.56
N SER A 469 -9.66 -8.19 11.38
CA SER A 469 -8.57 -8.82 10.63
C SER A 469 -8.01 -10.03 11.38
N VAL A 470 -7.88 -9.95 12.71
CA VAL A 470 -7.51 -11.09 13.56
C VAL A 470 -8.59 -12.18 13.52
N SER A 471 -9.88 -11.82 13.59
CA SER A 471 -11.00 -12.76 13.44
C SER A 471 -10.97 -13.54 12.12
N LYS A 472 -10.60 -12.87 11.02
CA LYS A 472 -10.42 -13.52 9.70
C LYS A 472 -9.25 -14.50 9.70
N LEU A 473 -8.16 -14.18 10.41
CA LEU A 473 -7.00 -15.05 10.51
C LEU A 473 -7.34 -16.35 11.22
N ILE A 474 -8.13 -16.28 12.30
CA ILE A 474 -8.59 -17.47 13.05
C ILE A 474 -9.28 -18.45 12.09
N HIS A 475 -10.10 -17.99 11.15
CA HIS A 475 -10.79 -18.86 10.19
C HIS A 475 -9.89 -19.55 9.14
N LEU A 476 -8.63 -19.14 8.97
CA LEU A 476 -7.67 -19.79 8.06
C LEU A 476 -7.02 -21.05 8.65
N ILE A 477 -7.29 -21.31 9.93
CA ILE A 477 -6.67 -22.39 10.69
C ILE A 477 -7.48 -23.64 10.47
N TYR A 478 -6.84 -24.61 9.85
CA TYR A 478 -7.43 -25.87 9.47
C TYR A 478 -6.32 -26.88 9.23
N ASN A 479 -6.44 -28.04 9.83
CA ASN A 479 -5.61 -29.20 9.53
C ASN A 479 -6.51 -30.38 9.17
N GLU A 480 -6.02 -31.27 8.31
CA GLU A 480 -6.71 -32.52 7.94
C GLU A 480 -6.68 -33.52 9.11
N ASP A 481 -5.64 -33.49 9.94
CA ASP A 481 -5.57 -34.27 11.17
C ASP A 481 -6.31 -33.55 12.31
N LEU A 482 -7.33 -34.22 12.86
CA LEU A 482 -8.22 -33.69 13.89
C LEU A 482 -7.51 -33.48 15.23
N ASP A 483 -6.58 -34.35 15.62
CA ASP A 483 -5.84 -34.20 16.88
C ASP A 483 -4.92 -32.96 16.80
N VAL A 484 -4.19 -32.82 15.69
CA VAL A 484 -3.34 -31.64 15.44
C VAL A 484 -4.19 -30.37 15.34
N TYR A 485 -5.37 -30.45 14.69
CA TYR A 485 -6.26 -29.31 14.60
C TYR A 485 -6.77 -28.86 15.98
N TYR A 486 -7.09 -29.79 16.88
CA TYR A 486 -7.47 -29.45 18.25
C TYR A 486 -6.33 -28.82 19.04
N GLU A 487 -5.10 -29.35 18.93
CA GLU A 487 -3.91 -28.76 19.56
C GLU A 487 -3.68 -27.31 19.11
N LEU A 488 -3.83 -27.04 17.80
CA LEU A 488 -3.76 -25.68 17.26
C LEU A 488 -4.83 -24.76 17.84
N LEU A 489 -6.05 -25.26 17.99
CA LEU A 489 -7.13 -24.48 18.62
C LEU A 489 -6.86 -24.21 20.10
N GLN A 490 -6.21 -25.12 20.83
CA GLN A 490 -5.83 -24.88 22.24
C GLN A 490 -4.75 -23.81 22.39
N LEU A 491 -3.74 -23.79 21.51
CA LEU A 491 -2.72 -22.74 21.49
C LEU A 491 -3.36 -21.35 21.34
N ILE A 492 -4.37 -21.26 20.48
CA ILE A 492 -5.05 -20.00 20.19
C ILE A 492 -6.01 -19.62 21.30
N LYS A 493 -6.71 -20.58 21.91
CA LYS A 493 -7.54 -20.35 23.11
C LYS A 493 -6.71 -19.58 24.14
N LYS A 494 -5.51 -20.07 24.45
CA LYS A 494 -4.63 -19.50 25.47
C LYS A 494 -4.24 -18.05 25.19
N GLU A 495 -3.99 -17.68 23.94
CA GLU A 495 -3.61 -16.31 23.59
C GLU A 495 -4.82 -15.36 23.51
N ILE A 496 -5.97 -15.84 23.02
CA ILE A 496 -7.20 -15.02 22.96
C ILE A 496 -7.69 -14.66 24.36
N THR A 497 -7.65 -15.60 25.31
CA THR A 497 -8.08 -15.35 26.71
C THR A 497 -7.18 -14.35 27.43
N GLN A 498 -5.94 -14.15 26.98
CA GLN A 498 -5.03 -13.15 27.55
C GLN A 498 -5.28 -11.73 27.02
N GLY A 499 -6.12 -11.56 26.00
CA GLY A 499 -6.24 -10.31 25.24
C GLY A 499 -7.22 -9.26 25.76
N GLY A 500 -7.91 -9.55 26.86
CA GLY A 500 -8.84 -8.64 27.53
C GLY A 500 -10.25 -8.58 26.93
N GLU A 501 -11.21 -8.08 27.71
CA GLU A 501 -12.65 -8.10 27.39
C GLU A 501 -13.01 -7.41 26.07
N LYS A 502 -12.42 -6.23 25.79
CA LYS A 502 -12.72 -5.43 24.58
C LYS A 502 -12.40 -6.18 23.28
N ARG A 503 -11.32 -6.97 23.24
CA ARG A 503 -10.89 -7.74 22.06
C ARG A 503 -11.67 -9.04 21.89
N MET A 504 -11.92 -9.72 23.01
CA MET A 504 -12.65 -10.99 23.03
C MET A 504 -14.02 -10.91 22.34
N ARG A 505 -14.68 -9.73 22.37
CA ARG A 505 -15.92 -9.44 21.64
C ARG A 505 -15.88 -9.87 20.16
N TYR A 506 -14.75 -9.67 19.48
CA TYR A 506 -14.60 -9.89 18.04
C TYR A 506 -13.92 -11.22 17.73
N THR A 507 -12.93 -11.62 18.54
CA THR A 507 -12.12 -12.82 18.28
C THR A 507 -12.77 -14.11 18.76
N LEU A 508 -13.49 -14.08 19.89
CA LEU A 508 -14.13 -15.28 20.45
C LEU A 508 -15.22 -15.86 19.55
N PRO A 509 -16.16 -15.06 18.97
CA PRO A 509 -17.17 -15.63 18.07
C PRO A 509 -16.54 -16.40 16.91
N SER A 510 -15.49 -15.85 16.28
CA SER A 510 -14.77 -16.53 15.20
C SER A 510 -14.09 -17.82 15.65
N PHE A 511 -13.55 -17.85 16.87
CA PHE A 511 -12.98 -19.06 17.47
C PHE A 511 -14.05 -20.13 17.72
N ILE A 512 -15.21 -19.75 18.30
CA ILE A 512 -16.33 -20.66 18.54
C ILE A 512 -16.87 -21.22 17.23
N PHE A 513 -16.99 -20.42 16.17
CA PHE A 513 -17.37 -20.93 14.85
C PHE A 513 -16.38 -21.95 14.28
N ASN A 514 -15.09 -21.82 14.56
CA ASN A 514 -14.13 -22.85 14.19
C ASN A 514 -14.26 -24.10 15.06
N LEU A 515 -14.59 -23.97 16.35
CA LEU A 515 -14.93 -25.13 17.19
C LEU A 515 -16.19 -25.84 16.66
N PHE A 516 -17.21 -25.10 16.20
CA PHE A 516 -18.37 -25.71 15.55
C PHE A 516 -17.98 -26.47 14.27
N LYS A 517 -17.12 -25.90 13.42
CA LYS A 517 -16.59 -26.63 12.24
C LYS A 517 -15.84 -27.89 12.64
N TYR A 518 -15.03 -27.82 13.69
CA TYR A 518 -14.33 -28.98 14.24
C TYR A 518 -15.31 -30.07 14.70
N ILE A 519 -16.39 -29.69 15.39
CA ILE A 519 -17.44 -30.62 15.83
C ILE A 519 -18.11 -31.32 14.63
N TYR A 520 -18.43 -30.59 13.56
CA TYR A 520 -19.00 -31.22 12.35
C TYR A 520 -18.04 -32.23 11.71
N LEU A 521 -16.74 -31.92 11.64
CA LEU A 521 -15.73 -32.84 11.10
C LEU A 521 -15.52 -34.07 11.99
N LEU A 522 -15.63 -33.90 13.32
CA LEU A 522 -15.62 -35.00 14.27
C LEU A 522 -16.81 -35.93 14.05
N ASP A 523 -18.02 -35.38 13.91
CA ASP A 523 -19.24 -36.16 13.66
C ASP A 523 -19.16 -36.92 12.33
N ASP A 524 -18.68 -36.27 11.26
CA ASP A 524 -18.45 -36.92 9.97
C ASP A 524 -17.49 -38.12 10.13
N CYS A 525 -16.38 -37.96 10.88
CA CYS A 525 -15.44 -39.06 11.14
C CYS A 525 -16.03 -40.19 12.01
N ILE A 526 -16.87 -39.87 12.99
CA ILE A 526 -17.56 -40.86 13.83
C ILE A 526 -18.61 -41.63 13.00
N SER A 527 -19.34 -40.94 12.12
CA SER A 527 -20.35 -41.56 11.24
C SER A 527 -19.71 -42.50 10.20
N LEU A 528 -18.52 -42.16 9.69
CA LEU A 528 -17.76 -43.02 8.76
C LEU A 528 -17.21 -44.26 9.47
N ASN A 529 -16.70 -44.12 10.69
CA ASN A 529 -16.20 -45.25 11.48
C ASN A 529 -17.32 -46.19 11.92
N SER A 530 -18.47 -45.67 12.36
CA SER A 530 -19.63 -46.51 12.71
C SER A 530 -20.22 -47.29 11.53
N LYS A 531 -20.22 -46.69 10.32
CA LYS A 531 -20.60 -47.39 9.08
C LYS A 531 -19.58 -48.48 8.68
N ALA A 532 -18.30 -48.26 8.93
CA ALA A 532 -17.25 -49.26 8.70
C ALA A 532 -17.34 -50.45 9.68
N GLU A 533 -17.73 -50.20 10.94
CA GLU A 533 -17.92 -51.25 11.97
C GLU A 533 -19.23 -52.03 11.80
N ALA A 534 -20.29 -51.44 11.24
CA ALA A 534 -21.56 -52.11 10.96
C ALA A 534 -21.51 -53.06 9.74
N GLY A 535 -20.41 -53.08 8.99
CA GLY A 535 -20.20 -53.95 7.83
C GLY A 535 -19.78 -55.39 8.18
N SER A 536 -20.75 -56.25 8.50
CA SER A 536 -20.67 -57.70 8.25
C SER A 536 -21.96 -58.20 7.57
N PRO A 537 -21.89 -59.26 6.74
CA PRO A 537 -22.52 -59.27 5.42
C PRO A 537 -23.97 -59.76 5.44
N THR A 538 -24.89 -58.95 4.93
CA THR A 538 -26.11 -59.43 4.28
C THR A 538 -26.48 -58.51 3.12
N ASP A 539 -26.18 -59.00 1.92
CA ASP A 539 -26.79 -58.78 0.62
C ASP A 539 -27.69 -57.55 0.45
N VAL A 540 -27.21 -56.55 -0.30
CA VAL A 540 -27.60 -56.22 -1.68
C VAL A 540 -27.05 -54.82 -2.02
N TYR A 541 -26.34 -54.73 -3.15
CA TYR A 541 -25.63 -53.61 -3.80
C TYR A 541 -24.14 -53.47 -3.48
N GLU A 542 -23.32 -54.07 -4.37
CA GLU A 542 -21.87 -54.25 -4.31
C GLU A 542 -21.09 -53.27 -5.23
N GLU A 543 -21.60 -52.06 -5.53
CA GLU A 543 -20.98 -51.17 -6.54
C GLU A 543 -20.40 -49.83 -6.02
N GLU A 544 -20.34 -49.56 -4.71
CA GLU A 544 -19.76 -48.29 -4.18
C GLU A 544 -18.62 -48.46 -3.15
N VAL A 545 -17.97 -49.64 -3.07
CA VAL A 545 -16.96 -49.93 -2.02
C VAL A 545 -15.49 -49.78 -2.49
N GLU A 546 -15.22 -49.34 -3.72
CA GLU A 546 -13.83 -49.23 -4.22
C GLU A 546 -13.14 -47.86 -4.09
N ASP A 547 -13.76 -46.83 -3.49
CA ASP A 547 -13.13 -45.49 -3.39
C ASP A 547 -13.22 -44.83 -2.00
N LEU A 548 -13.23 -45.63 -0.93
CA LEU A 548 -13.03 -45.11 0.43
C LEU A 548 -11.53 -45.07 0.73
N GLY A 549 -10.97 -43.85 0.67
CA GLY A 549 -9.63 -43.55 1.18
C GLY A 549 -9.44 -44.00 2.64
N PRO A 550 -8.20 -43.92 3.17
CA PRO A 550 -7.86 -44.48 4.48
C PRO A 550 -8.81 -43.99 5.57
N ILE A 551 -9.40 -44.94 6.30
CA ILE A 551 -10.31 -44.70 7.42
C ILE A 551 -9.62 -43.73 8.41
N PRO A 552 -10.19 -42.52 8.66
CA PRO A 552 -9.58 -41.56 9.58
C PRO A 552 -9.57 -42.14 11.00
N LYS A 553 -8.41 -42.08 11.66
CA LYS A 553 -8.24 -42.52 13.05
C LYS A 553 -9.26 -41.80 13.93
N LEU A 554 -9.89 -42.54 14.85
CA LEU A 554 -10.76 -41.94 15.85
C LEU A 554 -9.91 -40.99 16.72
N PRO A 555 -10.22 -39.69 16.75
CA PRO A 555 -9.44 -38.72 17.51
C PRO A 555 -9.66 -38.91 19.01
N SER A 556 -8.69 -38.44 19.80
CA SER A 556 -8.68 -38.59 21.26
C SER A 556 -9.72 -37.73 22.00
N VAL A 557 -10.26 -36.73 21.29
CA VAL A 557 -11.16 -35.70 21.83
C VAL A 557 -12.61 -36.06 21.57
N THR A 558 -13.42 -36.06 22.63
CA THR A 558 -14.84 -36.32 22.56
C THR A 558 -15.64 -35.03 22.39
N ILE A 559 -16.76 -35.08 21.68
CA ILE A 559 -17.67 -33.95 21.42
C ILE A 559 -18.08 -33.21 22.72
N PRO A 560 -18.42 -33.90 23.83
CA PRO A 560 -18.73 -33.23 25.10
C PRO A 560 -17.60 -32.38 25.69
N LYS A 561 -16.32 -32.73 25.46
CA LYS A 561 -15.19 -31.91 25.94
C LYS A 561 -15.15 -30.57 25.20
N VAL A 562 -15.45 -30.57 23.91
CA VAL A 562 -15.49 -29.36 23.10
C VAL A 562 -16.66 -28.46 23.50
N PHE A 563 -17.84 -29.04 23.79
CA PHE A 563 -18.98 -28.26 24.29
C PHE A 563 -18.76 -27.69 25.68
N ASN A 564 -18.13 -28.43 26.60
CA ASN A 564 -17.72 -27.89 27.91
C ASN A 564 -16.78 -26.69 27.74
N GLN A 565 -15.79 -26.81 26.83
CA GLN A 565 -14.88 -25.71 26.52
C GLN A 565 -15.62 -24.49 25.94
N ILE A 566 -16.63 -24.70 25.09
CA ILE A 566 -17.46 -23.61 24.57
C ILE A 566 -18.23 -22.95 25.71
N ASN A 567 -18.79 -23.73 26.65
CA ASN A 567 -19.53 -23.19 27.79
C ASN A 567 -18.64 -22.32 28.70
N GLU A 568 -17.45 -22.82 29.06
CA GLU A 568 -16.46 -22.04 29.83
C GLU A 568 -16.18 -20.67 29.18
N LEU A 569 -15.92 -20.67 27.88
CA LEU A 569 -15.60 -19.45 27.12
C LEU A 569 -16.80 -18.49 27.01
N LEU A 570 -18.02 -19.02 26.90
CA LEU A 570 -19.23 -18.20 26.84
C LEU A 570 -19.55 -17.58 28.20
N GLN A 571 -19.32 -18.29 29.29
CA GLN A 571 -19.49 -17.77 30.65
C GLN A 571 -18.57 -16.57 30.92
N GLU A 572 -17.33 -16.61 30.43
CA GLU A 572 -16.38 -15.49 30.55
C GLU A 572 -16.83 -14.20 29.83
N ILE A 573 -17.64 -14.30 28.76
CA ILE A 573 -18.10 -13.14 27.96
C ILE A 573 -19.53 -12.73 28.27
N THR A 574 -20.26 -13.52 29.06
CA THR A 574 -21.69 -13.31 29.32
C THR A 574 -21.99 -11.92 29.88
N THR A 575 -21.20 -11.44 30.85
CA THR A 575 -21.38 -10.14 31.50
C THR A 575 -21.06 -8.93 30.60
N PRO A 576 -19.92 -8.86 29.88
CA PRO A 576 -19.63 -7.69 29.06
C PRO A 576 -20.46 -7.61 27.76
N TYR A 577 -20.85 -8.74 27.15
CA TYR A 577 -21.50 -8.75 25.83
C TYR A 577 -22.69 -9.74 25.71
N PRO A 578 -23.81 -9.48 26.41
CA PRO A 578 -24.92 -10.44 26.51
C PRO A 578 -25.62 -10.76 25.18
N ASP A 579 -25.77 -9.81 24.25
CA ASP A 579 -26.42 -10.06 22.95
C ASP A 579 -25.64 -11.05 22.07
N ILE A 580 -24.30 -10.97 22.08
CA ILE A 580 -23.46 -11.88 21.28
C ILE A 580 -23.48 -13.27 21.90
N THR A 581 -23.32 -13.36 23.22
CA THR A 581 -23.34 -14.62 23.97
C THR A 581 -24.67 -15.37 23.77
N LEU A 582 -25.80 -14.67 23.84
CA LEU A 582 -27.12 -15.25 23.60
C LEU A 582 -27.25 -15.88 22.20
N ARG A 583 -26.72 -15.22 21.17
CA ARG A 583 -26.72 -15.75 19.81
C ARG A 583 -25.83 -16.98 19.68
N LEU A 584 -24.68 -16.98 20.34
CA LEU A 584 -23.75 -18.12 20.33
C LEU A 584 -24.32 -19.32 21.10
N TYR A 585 -25.03 -19.11 22.21
CA TYR A 585 -25.78 -20.17 22.90
C TYR A 585 -26.85 -20.79 22.00
N CYS A 586 -27.64 -19.96 21.31
CA CYS A 586 -28.65 -20.44 20.36
C CYS A 586 -28.01 -21.24 19.22
N GLN A 587 -26.86 -20.80 18.69
CA GLN A 587 -26.15 -21.52 17.65
C GLN A 587 -25.51 -22.82 18.15
N ALA A 588 -24.97 -22.85 19.36
CA ALA A 588 -24.45 -24.05 19.98
C ALA A 588 -25.54 -25.12 20.10
N ALA A 589 -26.74 -24.73 20.56
CA ALA A 589 -27.90 -25.62 20.61
C ALA A 589 -28.30 -26.17 19.23
N GLN A 590 -28.27 -25.34 18.17
CA GLN A 590 -28.53 -25.80 16.80
C GLN A 590 -27.46 -26.75 16.26
N VAL A 591 -26.20 -26.56 16.65
CA VAL A 591 -25.10 -27.48 16.27
C VAL A 591 -25.30 -28.83 16.95
N ILE A 592 -25.65 -28.84 18.24
CA ILE A 592 -25.98 -30.07 18.97
C ILE A 592 -27.11 -30.83 18.28
N ASP A 593 -28.18 -30.12 17.91
CA ASP A 593 -29.35 -30.71 17.27
C ASP A 593 -29.01 -31.46 15.98
N ARG A 594 -28.08 -30.93 15.19
CA ARG A 594 -27.62 -31.58 13.94
C ARG A 594 -26.71 -32.78 14.17
N VAL A 595 -25.89 -32.73 15.21
CA VAL A 595 -24.91 -33.76 15.58
C VAL A 595 -25.56 -34.85 16.45
N TYR A 596 -26.85 -34.72 16.74
CA TYR A 596 -27.57 -35.58 17.67
C TYR A 596 -27.73 -37.01 17.11
N ASN A 597 -26.70 -37.83 17.31
CA ASN A 597 -26.69 -39.26 17.10
C ASN A 597 -27.06 -40.00 18.39
N LYS A 598 -28.25 -39.74 18.96
CA LYS A 598 -28.85 -40.48 20.09
C LYS A 598 -27.89 -40.81 21.27
N GLU A 599 -26.91 -39.98 21.56
CA GLU A 599 -26.16 -40.05 22.83
C GLU A 599 -26.90 -39.18 23.86
N GLU A 600 -27.41 -39.81 24.91
CA GLU A 600 -28.27 -39.18 25.94
C GLU A 600 -27.61 -37.96 26.62
N GLN A 601 -26.28 -37.84 26.61
CA GLN A 601 -25.55 -36.77 27.29
C GLN A 601 -25.52 -35.44 26.52
N LEU A 602 -25.83 -35.42 25.21
CA LEU A 602 -25.80 -34.18 24.42
C LEU A 602 -27.04 -33.30 24.63
N GLU A 603 -28.16 -33.91 25.04
CA GLU A 603 -29.38 -33.17 25.34
C GLU A 603 -29.21 -32.24 26.55
N GLU A 604 -28.50 -32.69 27.60
CA GLU A 604 -28.23 -31.89 28.80
C GLU A 604 -27.50 -30.59 28.44
N PHE A 605 -26.49 -30.65 27.57
CA PHE A 605 -25.79 -29.46 27.08
C PHE A 605 -26.69 -28.52 26.29
N ALA A 606 -27.57 -29.05 25.43
CA ALA A 606 -28.52 -28.22 24.68
C ALA A 606 -29.52 -27.53 25.62
N TYR A 607 -29.95 -28.23 26.68
CA TYR A 607 -30.85 -27.69 27.68
C TYR A 607 -30.17 -26.56 28.46
N ASP A 608 -28.94 -26.78 28.91
CA ASP A 608 -28.14 -25.79 29.63
C ASP A 608 -27.92 -24.54 28.77
N PHE A 609 -27.51 -24.68 27.50
CA PHE A 609 -27.30 -23.52 26.62
C PHE A 609 -28.57 -22.70 26.38
N ILE A 610 -29.73 -23.35 26.21
CA ILE A 610 -30.99 -22.62 26.04
C ILE A 610 -31.45 -22.00 27.38
N SER A 611 -31.31 -22.71 28.49
CA SER A 611 -31.59 -22.18 29.83
C SER A 611 -30.73 -20.95 30.12
N ASP A 612 -29.44 -21.02 29.83
CA ASP A 612 -28.50 -19.90 29.98
C ASP A 612 -28.82 -18.75 29.03
N SER A 613 -29.30 -19.04 27.81
CA SER A 613 -29.78 -17.97 26.93
C SER A 613 -31.00 -17.22 27.51
N LEU A 614 -31.87 -17.92 28.25
CA LEU A 614 -33.04 -17.35 28.91
C LEU A 614 -32.66 -16.57 30.18
N THR A 615 -31.66 -17.02 30.94
CA THR A 615 -31.13 -16.26 32.10
C THR A 615 -30.46 -14.97 31.64
N VAL A 616 -29.63 -15.01 30.60
CA VAL A 616 -29.00 -13.81 30.00
C VAL A 616 -30.05 -12.81 29.51
N PHE A 617 -31.12 -13.31 28.87
CA PHE A 617 -32.24 -12.46 28.47
C PHE A 617 -32.91 -11.76 29.66
N GLN A 618 -33.05 -12.45 30.79
CA GLN A 618 -33.74 -11.93 31.96
C GLN A 618 -32.88 -10.91 32.72
N ASP A 619 -31.63 -11.27 33.01
CA ASP A 619 -30.82 -10.63 34.04
C ASP A 619 -29.87 -9.57 33.45
N GLU A 620 -29.30 -9.80 32.26
CA GLU A 620 -28.24 -8.95 31.68
C GLU A 620 -28.75 -7.95 30.63
N LEU A 621 -29.75 -8.32 29.82
CA LEU A 621 -30.32 -7.39 28.84
C LEU A 621 -31.16 -6.31 29.53
N SER A 622 -31.04 -5.06 29.08
CA SER A 622 -31.81 -3.92 29.62
C SER A 622 -32.67 -3.21 28.56
N ASP A 623 -32.19 -3.10 27.32
CA ASP A 623 -32.95 -2.42 26.25
C ASP A 623 -34.17 -3.24 25.79
N SER A 624 -35.32 -2.56 25.71
CA SER A 624 -36.58 -3.13 25.27
C SER A 624 -36.53 -3.71 23.84
N ASP A 625 -35.83 -3.06 22.92
CA ASP A 625 -35.82 -3.46 21.51
C ASP A 625 -34.82 -4.61 21.26
N GLU A 626 -33.72 -4.67 22.03
CA GLU A 626 -32.81 -5.82 22.09
C GLU A 626 -33.49 -7.03 22.73
N LYS A 627 -34.21 -6.84 23.84
CA LYS A 627 -35.01 -7.91 24.47
C LYS A 627 -35.99 -8.53 23.48
N LEU A 628 -36.72 -7.72 22.72
CA LEU A 628 -37.66 -8.24 21.72
C LEU A 628 -36.96 -9.08 20.64
N ARG A 629 -35.79 -8.65 20.16
CA ARG A 629 -35.01 -9.40 19.16
C ARG A 629 -34.46 -10.70 19.74
N ALA A 630 -33.91 -10.64 20.95
CA ALA A 630 -33.35 -11.78 21.67
C ALA A 630 -34.41 -12.87 21.94
N ILE A 631 -35.56 -12.52 22.51
CA ILE A 631 -36.59 -13.51 22.80
C ILE A 631 -37.17 -14.14 21.53
N LYS A 632 -37.36 -13.35 20.47
CA LYS A 632 -37.79 -13.87 19.16
C LYS A 632 -36.76 -14.86 18.59
N LEU A 633 -35.46 -14.61 18.78
CA LEU A 633 -34.41 -15.51 18.35
C LEU A 633 -34.41 -16.82 19.15
N ILE A 634 -34.54 -16.76 20.47
CA ILE A 634 -34.61 -17.95 21.33
C ILE A 634 -35.84 -18.80 20.96
N VAL A 635 -37.01 -18.17 20.87
CA VAL A 635 -38.27 -18.81 20.48
C VAL A 635 -38.15 -19.45 19.10
N SER A 636 -37.59 -18.72 18.13
CA SER A 636 -37.39 -19.25 16.78
C SER A 636 -36.43 -20.43 16.80
N THR A 637 -35.36 -20.37 17.57
CA THR A 637 -34.39 -21.46 17.71
C THR A 637 -35.06 -22.69 18.29
N LEU A 638 -35.71 -22.56 19.45
CA LEU A 638 -36.46 -23.63 20.10
C LEU A 638 -37.46 -24.31 19.15
N SER A 639 -38.20 -23.53 18.35
CA SER A 639 -39.17 -24.09 17.39
C SER A 639 -38.59 -24.93 16.26
N HIS A 640 -37.26 -24.98 16.09
CA HIS A 640 -36.58 -25.83 15.10
C HIS A 640 -35.77 -26.97 15.74
N LEU A 641 -35.65 -27.02 17.07
CA LEU A 641 -34.85 -28.04 17.76
C LEU A 641 -35.67 -29.32 17.94
N GLU A 642 -35.09 -30.46 17.55
CA GLU A 642 -35.68 -31.80 17.65
C GLU A 642 -34.97 -32.69 18.67
N CYS A 643 -33.83 -32.26 19.22
CA CYS A 643 -32.98 -33.01 20.16
C CYS A 643 -33.55 -33.24 21.57
N PHE A 644 -34.57 -32.49 21.99
CA PHE A 644 -35.10 -32.59 23.35
C PHE A 644 -36.07 -33.76 23.59
N ASP A 645 -36.24 -34.12 24.85
CA ASP A 645 -37.39 -34.87 25.33
C ASP A 645 -38.60 -33.97 25.53
N GLN A 646 -39.79 -34.57 25.51
CA GLN A 646 -41.05 -33.83 25.61
C GLN A 646 -41.15 -32.99 26.89
N GLN A 647 -40.65 -33.50 28.03
CA GLN A 647 -40.72 -32.79 29.31
C GLN A 647 -39.79 -31.56 29.35
N ASN A 648 -38.56 -31.72 28.83
CA ASN A 648 -37.58 -30.65 28.77
C ASN A 648 -38.02 -29.55 27.80
N TYR A 649 -38.53 -29.95 26.63
CA TYR A 649 -39.08 -29.03 25.64
C TYR A 649 -40.28 -28.24 26.20
N GLU A 650 -41.23 -28.91 26.85
CA GLU A 650 -42.39 -28.26 27.46
C GLU A 650 -41.95 -27.21 28.50
N THR A 651 -41.00 -27.55 29.37
CA THR A 651 -40.48 -26.64 30.39
C THR A 651 -39.83 -25.39 29.79
N LEU A 652 -38.94 -25.56 28.80
CA LEU A 652 -38.30 -24.43 28.12
C LEU A 652 -39.30 -23.59 27.33
N SER A 653 -40.30 -24.24 26.70
CA SER A 653 -41.33 -23.56 25.93
C SER A 653 -42.25 -22.70 26.79
N ASP A 654 -42.64 -23.20 27.96
CA ASP A 654 -43.46 -22.47 28.93
C ASP A 654 -42.70 -21.30 29.53
N ASN A 655 -41.41 -21.48 29.85
CA ASN A 655 -40.53 -20.41 30.32
C ASN A 655 -40.38 -19.31 29.25
N ALA A 656 -40.06 -19.67 28.00
CA ALA A 656 -39.95 -18.71 26.89
C ALA A 656 -41.27 -17.96 26.67
N ALA A 657 -42.41 -18.66 26.67
CA ALA A 657 -43.72 -18.03 26.57
C ALA A 657 -44.04 -17.10 27.76
N GLN A 658 -43.61 -17.45 28.98
CA GLN A 658 -43.75 -16.59 30.14
C GLN A 658 -42.93 -15.30 29.98
N TYR A 659 -41.71 -15.39 29.43
CA TYR A 659 -40.87 -14.22 29.17
C TYR A 659 -41.42 -13.30 28.09
N CYS A 660 -42.01 -13.84 27.01
CA CYS A 660 -42.77 -13.05 26.03
C CYS A 660 -43.88 -12.22 26.70
N ASN A 661 -44.56 -12.79 27.72
CA ASN A 661 -45.60 -12.09 28.48
C ASN A 661 -45.05 -10.99 29.43
N LYS A 662 -43.77 -11.06 29.82
CA LYS A 662 -43.13 -10.14 30.77
C LYS A 662 -42.47 -8.92 30.10
N LEU A 663 -42.49 -8.81 28.77
CA LEU A 663 -41.97 -7.63 28.05
C LEU A 663 -42.70 -6.34 28.48
N LEU A 664 -42.06 -5.18 28.36
CA LEU A 664 -42.63 -3.91 28.84
C LEU A 664 -43.74 -3.36 27.93
N LYS A 665 -43.52 -3.38 26.61
CA LYS A 665 -44.44 -2.81 25.61
C LYS A 665 -45.48 -3.85 25.20
N LYS A 666 -46.77 -3.51 25.29
CA LYS A 666 -47.87 -4.41 24.90
C LYS A 666 -47.85 -4.86 23.42
N PRO A 667 -47.51 -4.00 22.44
CA PRO A 667 -47.35 -4.44 21.06
C PRO A 667 -46.27 -5.52 20.90
N ASP A 668 -45.16 -5.38 21.62
CA ASP A 668 -44.03 -6.31 21.58
C ASP A 668 -44.35 -7.64 22.28
N GLN A 669 -45.12 -7.59 23.37
CA GLN A 669 -45.70 -8.79 24.00
C GLN A 669 -46.56 -9.56 23.00
N CYS A 670 -47.50 -8.89 22.31
CA CYS A 670 -48.33 -9.52 21.29
C CYS A 670 -47.49 -10.12 20.16
N ASP A 671 -46.53 -9.35 19.64
CA ASP A 671 -45.69 -9.79 18.53
C ASP A 671 -44.83 -11.03 18.90
N SER A 672 -44.16 -10.99 20.05
CA SER A 672 -43.37 -12.13 20.55
C SER A 672 -44.22 -13.37 20.84
N LEU A 673 -45.43 -13.22 21.40
CA LEU A 673 -46.36 -14.33 21.62
C LEU A 673 -46.89 -14.95 20.32
N ILE A 674 -47.11 -14.14 19.27
CA ILE A 674 -47.47 -14.66 17.94
C ILE A 674 -46.34 -15.54 17.41
N VAL A 675 -45.08 -15.16 17.61
CA VAL A 675 -43.94 -16.01 17.22
C VAL A 675 -43.87 -17.26 18.09
N ALA A 676 -44.06 -17.13 19.41
CA ALA A 676 -44.05 -18.25 20.37
C ALA A 676 -45.11 -19.30 20.07
N SER A 677 -46.24 -18.91 19.45
CA SER A 677 -47.26 -19.87 19.03
C SER A 677 -46.72 -20.96 18.10
N HIS A 678 -45.63 -20.72 17.37
CA HIS A 678 -45.04 -21.70 16.44
C HIS A 678 -44.37 -22.86 17.16
N MET A 679 -43.87 -22.65 18.38
CA MET A 679 -43.22 -23.69 19.17
C MET A 679 -44.20 -24.83 19.54
N PHE A 680 -45.48 -24.51 19.71
CA PHE A 680 -46.50 -25.48 20.13
C PHE A 680 -47.14 -26.25 18.95
N VAL A 681 -46.77 -25.91 17.71
CA VAL A 681 -47.25 -26.53 16.46
C VAL A 681 -46.15 -27.40 15.84
N HIS A 682 -45.05 -27.65 16.57
CA HIS A 682 -43.94 -28.46 16.10
C HIS A 682 -44.38 -29.93 15.88
N LYS A 683 -43.91 -30.58 14.81
CA LYS A 683 -44.34 -31.94 14.41
C LYS A 683 -44.12 -33.00 15.50
N LYS A 684 -43.10 -32.81 16.34
CA LYS A 684 -42.72 -33.75 17.43
C LYS A 684 -43.34 -33.40 18.79
N TYR A 685 -43.70 -32.14 19.03
CA TYR A 685 -44.13 -31.63 20.35
C TYR A 685 -45.46 -30.86 20.27
N GLU A 686 -46.44 -31.41 19.57
CA GLU A 686 -47.72 -30.73 19.39
C GLU A 686 -48.45 -30.60 20.74
N ASN A 687 -48.68 -29.35 21.18
CA ASN A 687 -49.43 -29.04 22.40
C ASN A 687 -50.52 -28.02 22.13
N GLY A 688 -51.70 -28.53 21.82
CA GLY A 688 -52.87 -27.74 21.50
C GLY A 688 -53.44 -26.87 22.61
N GLU A 689 -53.29 -27.31 23.86
CA GLU A 689 -53.78 -26.53 25.00
C GLU A 689 -52.92 -25.29 25.23
N SER A 690 -51.59 -25.44 25.16
CA SER A 690 -50.66 -24.31 25.29
C SER A 690 -50.79 -23.33 24.13
N LEU A 691 -51.04 -23.82 22.90
CA LEU A 691 -51.37 -22.99 21.75
C LEU A 691 -52.62 -22.12 21.99
N ARG A 692 -53.71 -22.73 22.45
CA ARG A 692 -54.96 -22.01 22.79
C ARG A 692 -54.74 -20.99 23.91
N LYS A 693 -54.00 -21.36 24.96
CA LYS A 693 -53.65 -20.44 26.07
C LYS A 693 -52.82 -19.25 25.57
N CYS A 694 -51.86 -19.49 24.68
CA CYS A 694 -51.02 -18.46 24.08
C CYS A 694 -51.85 -17.46 23.27
N PHE A 695 -52.71 -17.94 22.38
CA PHE A 695 -53.57 -17.07 21.58
C PHE A 695 -54.63 -16.34 22.41
N ALA A 696 -55.25 -17.00 23.40
CA ALA A 696 -56.20 -16.35 24.30
C ALA A 696 -55.54 -15.20 25.08
N ARG A 697 -54.27 -15.35 25.48
CA ARG A 697 -53.48 -14.26 26.08
C ARG A 697 -53.15 -13.16 25.07
N CYS A 698 -52.70 -13.54 23.87
CA CYS A 698 -52.38 -12.60 22.80
C CYS A 698 -53.58 -11.70 22.43
N LEU A 699 -54.78 -12.26 22.36
CA LEU A 699 -56.02 -11.52 22.11
C LEU A 699 -56.38 -10.57 23.26
N LYS A 700 -56.23 -11.00 24.52
CA LYS A 700 -56.43 -10.12 25.68
C LYS A 700 -55.47 -8.93 25.67
N ILE A 701 -54.19 -9.16 25.38
CA ILE A 701 -53.17 -8.11 25.33
C ILE A 701 -53.45 -7.17 24.16
N ALA A 702 -53.75 -7.70 22.96
CA ALA A 702 -54.09 -6.92 21.77
C ALA A 702 -55.28 -6.00 22.03
N ASN A 703 -56.38 -6.52 22.58
CA ASN A 703 -57.56 -5.72 22.94
C ASN A 703 -57.23 -4.63 23.98
N SER A 704 -56.35 -4.93 24.94
CA SER A 704 -55.92 -3.95 25.94
C SER A 704 -54.97 -2.86 25.39
N ALA A 705 -54.39 -3.08 24.21
CA ALA A 705 -53.49 -2.17 23.49
C ALA A 705 -54.22 -1.34 22.42
N MET A 706 -55.50 -1.62 22.15
CA MET A 706 -56.34 -0.88 21.19
C MET A 706 -56.64 0.57 21.58
N LYS A 707 -56.10 1.08 22.69
CA LYS A 707 -56.14 2.51 23.02
C LYS A 707 -55.46 3.36 21.95
N ASP A 708 -54.44 2.81 21.29
CA ASP A 708 -53.78 3.43 20.14
C ASP A 708 -54.30 2.80 18.83
N PRO A 709 -54.82 3.61 17.88
CA PRO A 709 -55.45 3.11 16.66
C PRO A 709 -54.48 2.41 15.68
N GLU A 710 -53.17 2.62 15.84
CA GLU A 710 -52.11 1.97 15.03
C GLU A 710 -51.92 0.47 15.40
N ASN A 711 -52.36 0.07 16.60
CA ASN A 711 -52.27 -1.31 17.08
C ASN A 711 -53.31 -2.25 16.44
N LEU A 712 -54.20 -1.74 15.57
CA LEU A 712 -55.08 -2.57 14.73
C LEU A 712 -54.29 -3.57 13.89
N SER A 713 -53.07 -3.20 13.48
CA SER A 713 -52.12 -4.08 12.78
C SER A 713 -51.85 -5.40 13.54
N LEU A 714 -51.86 -5.39 14.87
CA LEU A 714 -51.61 -6.57 15.70
C LEU A 714 -52.72 -7.60 15.55
N LEU A 715 -54.00 -7.19 15.56
CA LEU A 715 -55.13 -8.11 15.36
C LEU A 715 -55.11 -8.73 13.96
N ILE A 716 -54.73 -7.95 12.94
CA ILE A 716 -54.62 -8.47 11.57
C ILE A 716 -53.47 -9.49 11.48
N ARG A 717 -52.35 -9.26 12.18
CA ARG A 717 -51.25 -10.24 12.26
C ARG A 717 -51.67 -11.51 13.00
N ILE A 718 -52.44 -11.40 14.08
CA ILE A 718 -53.01 -12.55 14.80
C ILE A 718 -53.94 -13.32 13.85
N LEU A 719 -54.86 -12.65 13.17
CA LEU A 719 -55.77 -13.25 12.19
C LEU A 719 -55.00 -14.02 11.11
N ASN A 720 -53.96 -13.42 10.54
CA ASN A 720 -53.11 -14.07 9.54
C ASN A 720 -52.42 -15.34 10.09
N LYS A 721 -52.00 -15.33 11.36
CA LYS A 721 -51.40 -16.52 11.98
C LYS A 721 -52.43 -17.62 12.26
N TYR A 722 -53.63 -17.26 12.70
CA TYR A 722 -54.77 -18.18 12.81
C TYR A 722 -55.11 -18.85 11.48
N ILE A 723 -55.17 -18.06 10.40
CA ILE A 723 -55.39 -18.58 9.04
C ILE A 723 -54.26 -19.54 8.64
N ASN A 724 -53.01 -19.24 9.00
CA ASN A 724 -51.87 -20.13 8.73
C ASN A 724 -52.03 -21.48 9.43
N TYR A 725 -52.32 -21.50 10.73
CA TYR A 725 -52.50 -22.77 11.44
C TYR A 725 -53.74 -23.55 11.02
N PHE A 726 -54.79 -22.84 10.59
CA PHE A 726 -55.95 -23.47 9.98
C PHE A 726 -55.61 -24.14 8.64
N MET A 727 -54.70 -23.55 7.85
CA MET A 727 -54.18 -24.17 6.62
C MET A 727 -53.29 -25.38 6.89
N THR A 728 -52.50 -25.37 7.97
CA THR A 728 -51.61 -26.49 8.32
C THR A 728 -52.35 -27.67 8.98
N GLY A 729 -53.65 -27.55 9.23
CA GLY A 729 -54.50 -28.64 9.72
C GLY A 729 -54.49 -28.85 11.24
N VAL A 730 -54.18 -27.80 12.03
CA VAL A 730 -54.20 -27.90 13.50
C VAL A 730 -55.65 -28.02 14.00
N GLU A 731 -56.02 -29.18 14.53
CA GLU A 731 -57.41 -29.52 14.91
C GLU A 731 -58.02 -28.58 15.96
N GLN A 732 -57.19 -27.90 16.76
CA GLN A 732 -57.68 -27.08 17.86
C GLN A 732 -58.15 -25.68 17.45
N ILE A 733 -57.83 -25.22 16.24
CA ILE A 733 -58.23 -23.91 15.71
C ILE A 733 -59.43 -24.08 14.78
N THR A 734 -60.56 -23.46 15.14
CA THR A 734 -61.82 -23.63 14.39
C THR A 734 -62.09 -22.44 13.47
N ALA A 735 -62.87 -22.68 12.41
CA ALA A 735 -63.39 -21.61 11.54
C ALA A 735 -64.19 -20.56 12.33
N GLY A 736 -64.83 -20.96 13.44
CA GLY A 736 -65.55 -20.05 14.33
C GLY A 736 -64.64 -19.04 15.04
N ASP A 737 -63.39 -19.40 15.34
CA ASP A 737 -62.44 -18.48 15.97
C ASP A 737 -61.93 -17.42 14.98
N ILE A 738 -61.76 -17.81 13.71
CA ILE A 738 -61.42 -16.89 12.62
C ILE A 738 -62.56 -15.89 12.38
N ASN A 739 -63.81 -16.36 12.33
CA ASN A 739 -64.97 -15.50 12.12
C ASN A 739 -65.13 -14.47 13.24
N LYS A 740 -64.99 -14.88 14.51
CA LYS A 740 -65.01 -13.96 15.66
C LYS A 740 -63.93 -12.88 15.58
N LEU A 741 -62.75 -13.21 15.06
CA LEU A 741 -61.66 -12.24 14.89
C LEU A 741 -61.94 -11.26 13.76
N ILE A 742 -62.54 -11.73 12.65
CA ILE A 742 -62.96 -10.86 11.54
C ILE A 742 -64.05 -9.88 12.02
N GLU A 743 -65.04 -10.37 12.77
CA GLU A 743 -66.08 -9.54 13.38
C GLU A 743 -65.48 -8.47 14.31
N LEU A 744 -64.57 -8.87 15.20
CA LEU A 744 -63.91 -7.98 16.15
C LEU A 744 -63.05 -6.91 15.45
N ILE A 745 -62.33 -7.26 14.38
CA ILE A 745 -61.56 -6.29 13.58
C ILE A 745 -62.51 -5.30 12.88
N ASN A 746 -63.62 -5.78 12.32
CA ASN A 746 -64.62 -4.94 11.67
C ASN A 746 -65.30 -3.96 12.65
N GLU A 747 -65.59 -4.39 13.87
CA GLU A 747 -66.12 -3.52 14.93
C GLU A 747 -65.14 -2.41 15.31
N HIS A 748 -63.85 -2.73 15.48
CA HIS A 748 -62.83 -1.73 15.77
C HIS A 748 -62.58 -0.78 14.60
N ILE A 749 -62.62 -1.26 13.35
CA ILE A 749 -62.53 -0.39 12.16
C ILE A 749 -63.69 0.63 12.14
N LYS A 750 -64.91 0.20 12.50
CA LYS A 750 -66.07 1.10 12.61
C LYS A 750 -65.85 2.17 13.68
N GLN A 751 -65.45 1.77 14.89
CA GLN A 751 -65.14 2.69 16.00
C GLN A 751 -64.05 3.71 15.63
N ILE A 752 -62.95 3.28 15.01
CA ILE A 752 -61.85 4.18 14.59
C ILE A 752 -62.29 5.16 13.49
N THR A 753 -63.24 4.73 12.63
CA THR A 753 -63.81 5.56 11.58
C THR A 753 -64.75 6.63 12.16
N GLU A 754 -65.53 6.27 13.19
CA GLU A 754 -66.39 7.19 13.94
C GLU A 754 -65.58 8.23 14.74
N ASP A 755 -64.41 7.84 15.26
CA ASP A 755 -63.48 8.72 15.99
C ASP A 755 -62.69 9.70 15.10
N GLY A 756 -62.88 9.67 13.77
CA GLY A 756 -62.24 10.60 12.83
C GLY A 756 -60.73 10.39 12.61
N LYS A 757 -60.15 9.27 13.05
CA LYS A 757 -58.71 8.96 12.96
C LYS A 757 -58.33 8.06 11.78
N ARG A 758 -59.21 7.95 10.77
CA ARG A 758 -59.09 7.01 9.64
C ARG A 758 -57.80 7.16 8.83
N ASP A 759 -57.29 8.38 8.67
CA ASP A 759 -56.08 8.64 7.87
C ASP A 759 -54.80 8.01 8.45
N LYS A 760 -54.73 7.84 9.78
CA LYS A 760 -53.59 7.17 10.44
C LYS A 760 -53.57 5.65 10.24
N VAL A 761 -54.72 5.04 9.91
CA VAL A 761 -54.91 3.58 9.88
C VAL A 761 -55.17 3.06 8.46
N LYS A 762 -55.14 3.94 7.45
CA LYS A 762 -55.44 3.62 6.04
C LYS A 762 -54.60 2.44 5.49
N ALA A 763 -53.33 2.35 5.88
CA ALA A 763 -52.46 1.25 5.48
C ALA A 763 -52.87 -0.10 6.11
N CYS A 764 -53.29 -0.09 7.39
CA CYS A 764 -53.75 -1.29 8.08
C CYS A 764 -55.09 -1.80 7.52
N ILE A 765 -56.01 -0.88 7.19
CA ILE A 765 -57.30 -1.22 6.57
C ILE A 765 -57.06 -1.88 5.21
N LYS A 766 -56.18 -1.32 4.38
CA LYS A 766 -55.81 -1.93 3.09
C LYS A 766 -55.17 -3.31 3.27
N PHE A 767 -54.34 -3.50 4.30
CA PHE A 767 -53.74 -4.81 4.60
C PHE A 767 -54.79 -5.85 5.01
N PHE A 768 -55.81 -5.45 5.76
CA PHE A 768 -56.94 -6.30 6.11
C PHE A 768 -57.81 -6.65 4.89
N GLU A 769 -58.13 -5.68 4.04
CA GLU A 769 -58.85 -5.90 2.77
C GLU A 769 -58.13 -6.91 1.88
N ASN A 770 -56.81 -6.77 1.72
CA ASN A 770 -55.98 -7.74 0.99
C ASN A 770 -56.01 -9.14 1.62
N THR A 771 -55.99 -9.22 2.96
CA THR A 771 -56.07 -10.49 3.70
C THR A 771 -57.41 -11.19 3.43
N ILE A 772 -58.51 -10.43 3.46
CA ILE A 772 -59.85 -10.89 3.10
C ILE A 772 -59.92 -11.35 1.65
N GLU A 773 -59.35 -10.59 0.72
CA GLU A 773 -59.33 -10.96 -0.70
C GLU A 773 -58.54 -12.26 -0.93
N ALA A 774 -57.42 -12.45 -0.22
CA ALA A 774 -56.66 -13.70 -0.23
C ALA A 774 -57.49 -14.89 0.30
N LEU A 775 -58.27 -14.70 1.38
CA LEU A 775 -59.20 -15.71 1.87
C LEU A 775 -60.30 -16.03 0.85
N ARG A 776 -60.87 -15.01 0.19
CA ARG A 776 -61.88 -15.18 -0.88
C ARG A 776 -61.32 -15.94 -2.07
N LYS A 777 -60.07 -15.69 -2.45
CA LYS A 777 -59.38 -16.42 -3.52
C LYS A 777 -59.16 -17.89 -3.15
N LYS A 778 -58.66 -18.16 -1.94
CA LYS A 778 -58.48 -19.54 -1.43
C LYS A 778 -59.79 -20.32 -1.29
N LYS A 779 -60.89 -19.65 -0.94
CA LYS A 779 -62.24 -20.24 -0.95
C LYS A 779 -62.69 -20.68 -2.35
N LYS A 780 -62.22 -20.02 -3.41
CA LYS A 780 -62.51 -20.37 -4.82
C LYS A 780 -61.62 -21.48 -5.38
N GLU A 781 -60.45 -21.72 -4.79
CA GLU A 781 -59.43 -22.68 -5.27
C GLU A 781 -59.54 -24.10 -4.66
N ASN A 782 -60.64 -24.41 -3.92
CA ASN A 782 -60.98 -25.70 -3.28
C ASN A 782 -60.16 -26.15 -2.06
N GLN A 783 -60.73 -25.97 -0.86
CA GLN A 783 -60.66 -26.95 0.25
C GLN A 783 -61.94 -26.86 1.08
N ALA A 784 -62.65 -27.99 1.31
CA ALA A 784 -63.88 -28.07 2.13
C ALA A 784 -63.74 -27.50 3.56
N THR A 785 -62.50 -27.30 4.02
CA THR A 785 -62.15 -26.67 5.28
C THR A 785 -62.53 -25.18 5.35
N PHE A 786 -62.53 -24.44 4.25
CA PHE A 786 -62.76 -22.97 4.26
C PHE A 786 -64.23 -22.54 4.07
N GLU A 787 -65.16 -23.48 3.86
CA GLU A 787 -66.57 -23.16 3.61
C GLU A 787 -67.22 -22.44 4.80
N ASN A 788 -66.82 -22.82 6.02
CA ASN A 788 -67.36 -22.30 7.28
C ASN A 788 -66.80 -20.91 7.70
N ILE A 789 -65.93 -20.30 6.90
CA ILE A 789 -65.41 -18.95 7.16
C ILE A 789 -66.31 -17.91 6.47
N ILE A 790 -66.86 -16.99 7.25
CA ILE A 790 -67.74 -15.89 6.84
C ILE A 790 -66.84 -14.71 6.46
N VAL A 791 -66.82 -14.37 5.18
CA VAL A 791 -65.96 -13.32 4.61
C VAL A 791 -66.81 -12.34 3.79
N GLU A 792 -67.88 -11.83 4.41
CA GLU A 792 -68.74 -10.78 3.82
C GLU A 792 -68.24 -9.38 4.19
#